data_AF-A0AA88XEG0-F1
#
_entry.id   AF-A0AA88XEG0-F1
#
_cell.length_a   1.000
_cell.length_b   1.000
_cell.length_c   1.000
_cell.angle_alpha   90.00
_cell.angle_beta   90.00
_cell.angle_gamma   90.00
#
_symmetry.space_group_name_H-M   'P 1'
#
loop_
_entity.id
_entity.type
_entity.pdbx_description
1 polymer ?
#
loop_
_entity_poly.entity_id
_entity_poly.type
_entity_poly.pdbx_seq_one_letter_code
_entity_poly.pdbx_strand_id
1 'polypeptide(L)'
;GVTSEKLLTDQYSAIIGPQCSGVCRHVGRLAAYHNIACFTGVCQDTEMLNKDIFKGNEHDTLLQEAYKSVLFIQYYTPTTAMYSHFEEKVKVMSNHMFNYTYDVTEQIPYPAANLYEAMYMYAVSLNMTLDMDGDPTNGTQVARYLWNKTFTSITGNVSMDGNGDRQQGYTIQQTISPHNFTLQNVGYFFTDQGVYEHDAEHGILWINGVPPLDRPPCGYDGEFCDSGLSQTELLHIVVGTLVGILVLVVLLSVLIPKFIVRHIKKKANESIWRIREQDLVMTKKSIRSLFSMSKLRSLEHPNLNKILGFCIDPPKYFMASEFCTKGSLMDILENEDISMDWDFKCCLLWDIIKDFGPRDWIASKDRGDRDLLWVSPEILRLKKLPTAAHYQYSDIYSLAIVMHELFQRNGPFGIETRNMQPAEIVTEVTRISATPLRPQFEPNSCPPKLMDLIQSCWKDKQDDRPTIKGVVKMVEKVTGSKFKTGHFRVKADNFFDNLLKRMEQYANNLEGLVEERTSKYLQEKRRAEDLLYRLLPQSIAHQIQTRGFVDPEHYESVSILFTDIVQFTTLSAESTPLQVETIGDAYMCASGLPQRNTFHDKEVAKLTISVMKIIESFRIKHKPGKRIQLRAGIHTGSCVAGVIGVKMPRYCLFGDTVNTASRMESTSEASKIQISGVTADMLSSDPSFQVTPRGEVYVKVVITFKCLPYFHSIFHRMFK
;
A
#
# COMPACT_ATOMS: atom_id res chain seq x y z
N GLY A 1 -36.60 1.90 5.29
CA GLY A 1 -37.43 0.71 5.54
C GLY A 1 -37.22 0.18 6.94
N VAL A 2 -37.96 0.70 7.91
CA VAL A 2 -38.09 0.10 9.25
C VAL A 2 -39.59 0.08 9.55
N THR A 3 -40.13 -1.11 9.84
CA THR A 3 -41.52 -1.27 10.30
C THR A 3 -41.65 -0.71 11.72
N SER A 4 -42.83 -0.20 12.07
CA SER A 4 -43.13 0.41 13.38
C SER A 4 -42.75 -0.47 14.58
N GLU A 5 -42.79 -1.80 14.44
CA GLU A 5 -42.36 -2.74 15.49
C GLU A 5 -40.85 -2.77 15.76
N LYS A 6 -40.01 -2.45 14.76
CA LYS A 6 -38.54 -2.40 14.91
C LYS A 6 -38.03 -1.09 15.51
N LEU A 7 -38.84 -0.02 15.49
CA LEU A 7 -38.60 1.20 16.26
C LEU A 7 -38.84 1.01 17.77
N LEU A 8 -39.63 -0.02 18.13
CA LEU A 8 -40.10 -0.26 19.50
C LEU A 8 -39.25 -1.29 20.27
N THR A 9 -38.45 -2.10 19.58
CA THR A 9 -37.79 -3.28 20.19
C THR A 9 -36.26 -3.23 20.17
N ASP A 10 -35.66 -2.51 19.24
CA ASP A 10 -34.22 -2.31 19.16
C ASP A 10 -33.96 -0.81 19.04
N GLN A 11 -33.07 -0.28 19.89
CA GLN A 11 -32.57 1.09 19.82
C GLN A 11 -31.83 1.30 18.48
N TYR A 12 -32.55 1.70 17.43
CA TYR A 12 -31.99 2.08 16.14
C TYR A 12 -31.94 3.60 15.95
N SER A 13 -31.13 3.98 14.97
CA SER A 13 -29.94 4.82 15.14
C SER A 13 -29.68 5.50 13.78
N ALA A 14 -30.47 6.52 13.44
CA ALA A 14 -30.41 7.36 12.23
C ALA A 14 -30.77 6.74 10.84
N ILE A 15 -31.43 7.56 10.01
CA ILE A 15 -31.66 7.33 8.56
C ILE A 15 -30.91 8.43 7.81
N ILE A 16 -29.97 8.07 6.92
CA ILE A 16 -29.24 8.99 6.05
C ILE A 16 -29.71 8.78 4.61
N GLY A 17 -30.12 9.88 3.96
CA GLY A 17 -30.48 9.89 2.53
C GLY A 17 -29.28 9.58 1.63
N PRO A 18 -29.47 8.92 0.49
CA PRO A 18 -28.40 8.23 -0.21
C PRO A 18 -27.65 9.13 -1.18
N GLN A 19 -27.03 10.24 -0.76
CA GLN A 19 -25.90 10.87 -1.47
C GLN A 19 -25.11 11.78 -0.53
N CYS A 20 -23.91 11.36 -0.09
CA CYS A 20 -22.70 12.20 0.05
C CYS A 20 -21.51 11.38 0.58
N SER A 21 -20.31 11.69 0.05
CA SER A 21 -19.01 11.09 0.35
C SER A 21 -18.54 11.31 1.80
N GLY A 22 -17.75 10.36 2.34
CA GLY A 22 -16.78 10.52 3.46
C GLY A 22 -17.30 11.00 4.82
N VAL A 23 -17.91 12.18 4.85
CA VAL A 23 -18.50 12.87 6.00
C VAL A 23 -19.70 12.09 6.56
N CYS A 24 -20.52 11.49 5.69
CA CYS A 24 -21.69 10.70 6.11
C CYS A 24 -21.37 9.48 6.98
N ARG A 25 -20.14 8.93 6.91
CA ARG A 25 -19.75 7.79 7.76
C ARG A 25 -19.49 8.20 9.21
N HIS A 26 -18.94 9.39 9.44
CA HIS A 26 -18.72 9.93 10.79
C HIS A 26 -20.03 10.50 11.36
N VAL A 27 -20.80 11.22 10.54
CA VAL A 27 -22.11 11.76 10.93
C VAL A 27 -23.12 10.64 11.21
N GLY A 28 -23.11 9.54 10.44
CA GLY A 28 -23.97 8.39 10.68
C GLY A 28 -23.64 7.60 11.95
N ARG A 29 -22.39 7.61 12.41
CA ARG A 29 -21.99 6.98 13.68
C ARG A 29 -22.37 7.82 14.90
N LEU A 30 -22.25 9.15 14.79
CA LEU A 30 -22.73 10.11 15.80
C LEU A 30 -24.26 10.07 15.92
N ALA A 31 -24.97 10.15 14.79
CA ALA A 31 -26.42 10.10 14.71
C ALA A 31 -26.97 8.75 15.23
N ALA A 32 -26.24 7.66 14.99
CA ALA A 32 -26.60 6.33 15.46
C ALA A 32 -26.58 6.16 16.98
N TYR A 33 -25.63 6.79 17.67
CA TYR A 33 -25.47 6.61 19.10
C TYR A 33 -26.29 7.61 19.94
N HIS A 34 -26.63 8.77 19.38
CA HIS A 34 -27.32 9.84 20.09
C HIS A 34 -28.84 9.91 19.85
N ASN A 35 -29.41 8.95 19.10
CA ASN A 35 -30.84 8.96 18.74
C ASN A 35 -31.25 10.22 17.96
N ILE A 36 -30.34 10.78 17.16
CA ILE A 36 -30.58 11.94 16.30
C ILE A 36 -30.70 11.42 14.87
N ALA A 37 -31.77 11.75 14.14
CA ALA A 37 -31.79 11.48 12.70
C ALA A 37 -31.28 12.73 11.95
N CYS A 38 -30.35 12.55 11.02
CA CYS A 38 -29.79 13.62 10.20
C CYS A 38 -30.17 13.43 8.72
N PHE A 39 -30.94 14.33 8.15
CA PHE A 39 -31.33 14.28 6.73
C PHE A 39 -30.59 15.34 5.93
N THR A 40 -30.04 14.97 4.77
CA THR A 40 -29.41 15.91 3.83
C THR A 40 -30.39 16.33 2.74
N GLY A 41 -30.42 17.62 2.41
CA GLY A 41 -31.44 18.26 1.56
C GLY A 41 -31.56 17.83 0.09
N VAL A 42 -30.96 16.72 -0.34
CA VAL A 42 -31.14 16.19 -1.71
C VAL A 42 -32.48 15.44 -1.85
N CYS A 43 -33.10 15.05 -0.74
CA CYS A 43 -34.45 14.50 -0.71
C CYS A 43 -35.46 15.61 -0.34
N GLN A 44 -35.79 16.47 -1.31
CA GLN A 44 -36.85 17.49 -1.16
C GLN A 44 -38.28 16.92 -1.25
N ASP A 45 -38.45 15.58 -1.26
CA ASP A 45 -39.78 14.98 -1.07
C ASP A 45 -40.18 15.06 0.39
N THR A 46 -40.63 16.24 0.82
CA THR A 46 -41.46 16.39 2.02
C THR A 46 -42.72 15.51 1.93
N GLU A 47 -43.14 15.10 0.72
CA GLU A 47 -44.18 14.08 0.52
C GLU A 47 -43.83 12.72 1.14
N MET A 48 -42.54 12.36 1.26
CA MET A 48 -42.11 11.11 1.91
C MET A 48 -42.46 11.10 3.42
N LEU A 49 -42.58 12.28 4.02
CA LEU A 49 -42.93 12.46 5.43
C LEU A 49 -44.44 12.65 5.67
N ASN A 50 -45.24 12.92 4.62
CA ASN A 50 -46.54 13.56 4.80
C ASN A 50 -47.78 12.70 4.53
N LYS A 51 -47.66 11.42 4.13
CA LYS A 51 -48.88 10.65 3.78
C LYS A 51 -49.19 9.39 4.60
N ASP A 52 -48.27 8.76 5.32
CA ASP A 52 -48.58 7.48 5.99
C ASP A 52 -47.80 7.18 7.30
N ILE A 53 -47.13 8.16 7.92
CA ILE A 53 -46.25 7.90 9.09
C ILE A 53 -47.03 7.66 10.38
N PHE A 54 -48.10 8.42 10.64
CA PHE A 54 -48.90 8.30 11.85
C PHE A 54 -50.17 7.50 11.57
N LYS A 55 -50.30 6.32 12.19
CA LYS A 55 -51.38 5.36 11.95
C LYS A 55 -52.58 5.53 12.88
N GLY A 56 -52.59 6.56 13.71
CA GLY A 56 -53.57 6.82 14.75
C GLY A 56 -53.47 5.88 15.96
N ASN A 57 -52.29 5.30 16.24
CA ASN A 57 -52.09 4.33 17.32
C ASN A 57 -51.28 4.91 18.50
N GLU A 58 -51.24 4.19 19.62
CA GLU A 58 -50.55 4.62 20.85
C GLU A 58 -49.02 4.79 20.69
N HIS A 59 -48.44 4.27 19.62
CA HIS A 59 -47.02 4.42 19.32
C HIS A 59 -46.69 5.72 18.56
N ASP A 60 -47.70 6.41 18.01
CA ASP A 60 -47.50 7.65 17.26
C ASP A 60 -47.07 8.81 18.16
N THR A 61 -47.48 8.85 19.42
CA THR A 61 -47.06 9.88 20.39
C THR A 61 -45.57 9.78 20.69
N LEU A 62 -45.07 8.56 20.88
CA LEU A 62 -43.67 8.25 21.14
C LEU A 62 -42.81 8.51 19.88
N LEU A 63 -43.36 8.19 18.71
CA LEU A 63 -42.75 8.51 17.43
C LEU A 63 -42.66 10.03 17.22
N GLN A 64 -43.72 10.79 17.51
CA GLN A 64 -43.74 12.26 17.43
C GLN A 64 -42.70 12.90 18.35
N GLU A 65 -42.49 12.34 19.53
CA GLU A 65 -41.47 12.80 20.47
C GLU A 65 -40.05 12.50 19.98
N ALA A 66 -39.82 11.32 19.37
CA ALA A 66 -38.54 11.00 18.72
C ALA A 66 -38.25 11.90 17.52
N TYR A 67 -39.28 12.26 16.73
CA TYR A 67 -39.12 13.13 15.55
C TYR A 67 -38.69 14.56 15.90
N LYS A 68 -38.94 15.03 17.13
CA LYS A 68 -38.44 16.35 17.59
C LYS A 68 -36.92 16.44 17.51
N SER A 69 -36.20 15.32 17.57
CA SER A 69 -34.72 15.28 17.58
C SER A 69 -34.08 15.19 16.21
N VAL A 70 -34.89 15.25 15.15
CA VAL A 70 -34.41 15.16 13.79
C VAL A 70 -33.83 16.49 13.35
N LEU A 71 -32.55 16.45 12.96
CA LEU A 71 -31.85 17.58 12.38
C LEU A 71 -31.81 17.43 10.85
N PHE A 72 -32.18 18.48 10.15
CA PHE A 72 -32.09 18.59 8.71
C PHE A 72 -30.89 19.46 8.38
N ILE A 73 -29.92 18.90 7.66
CA ILE A 73 -28.76 19.62 7.17
C ILE A 73 -29.03 19.94 5.70
N GLN A 74 -29.24 21.22 5.44
CA GLN A 74 -29.36 21.73 4.08
C GLN A 74 -28.21 22.67 3.78
N TYR A 75 -28.02 22.97 2.50
CA TYR A 75 -27.08 24.01 2.13
C TYR A 75 -27.53 25.36 2.70
N TYR A 76 -26.56 26.19 3.06
CA TYR A 76 -26.82 27.54 3.50
C TYR A 76 -27.53 28.34 2.40
N THR A 77 -28.77 28.75 2.68
CA THR A 77 -29.53 29.67 1.83
C THR A 77 -29.23 31.10 2.28
N PRO A 78 -28.59 31.92 1.43
CA PRO A 78 -28.14 33.25 1.83
C PRO A 78 -29.30 34.24 1.87
N THR A 79 -29.30 35.12 2.88
CA THR A 79 -30.30 36.19 3.04
C THR A 79 -29.87 37.50 2.37
N THR A 80 -28.85 37.45 1.51
CA THR A 80 -28.30 38.64 0.87
C THR A 80 -29.26 39.21 -0.17
N ALA A 81 -29.25 40.54 -0.36
CA ALA A 81 -30.06 41.20 -1.38
C ALA A 81 -29.76 40.69 -2.81
N MET A 82 -28.52 40.25 -3.08
CA MET A 82 -28.16 39.62 -4.36
C MET A 82 -28.89 38.30 -4.57
N TYR A 83 -29.01 37.48 -3.54
CA TYR A 83 -29.73 36.21 -3.62
C TYR A 83 -31.23 36.45 -3.81
N SER A 84 -31.85 37.37 -3.05
CA SER A 84 -33.28 37.70 -3.23
C SER A 84 -33.59 38.22 -4.64
N HIS A 85 -32.70 39.02 -5.23
CA HIS A 85 -32.84 39.48 -6.61
C HIS A 85 -32.71 38.34 -7.64
N PHE A 86 -31.80 37.40 -7.40
CA PHE A 86 -31.70 36.18 -8.20
C PHE A 86 -33.00 35.38 -8.12
N GLU A 87 -33.57 35.22 -6.92
CA GLU A 87 -34.83 34.49 -6.74
C GLU A 87 -35.99 35.15 -7.49
N GLU A 88 -36.16 36.45 -7.35
CA GLU A 88 -37.21 37.19 -8.06
C GLU A 88 -37.09 37.00 -9.58
N LYS A 89 -35.87 37.12 -10.12
CA LYS A 89 -35.61 36.90 -11.54
C LYS A 89 -35.99 35.49 -11.98
N VAL A 90 -35.60 34.46 -11.23
CA VAL A 90 -35.96 33.07 -11.55
C VAL A 90 -37.48 32.88 -11.52
N LYS A 91 -38.19 33.47 -10.55
CA LYS A 91 -39.66 33.39 -10.47
C LYS A 91 -40.34 34.07 -11.67
N VAL A 92 -39.92 35.29 -12.02
CA VAL A 92 -40.44 36.04 -13.18
C VAL A 92 -40.16 35.30 -14.48
N MET A 93 -38.94 34.78 -14.61
CA MET A 93 -38.51 33.98 -15.73
C MET A 93 -39.40 32.73 -15.82
N SER A 94 -39.48 31.88 -14.80
CA SER A 94 -40.30 30.67 -14.84
C SER A 94 -41.75 30.90 -15.27
N ASN A 95 -42.35 32.04 -14.88
CA ASN A 95 -43.69 32.40 -15.35
C ASN A 95 -43.72 32.70 -16.87
N HIS A 96 -42.88 33.62 -17.34
CA HIS A 96 -42.80 33.97 -18.77
C HIS A 96 -42.42 32.76 -19.65
N MET A 97 -41.68 31.83 -19.06
CA MET A 97 -40.91 30.83 -19.78
C MET A 97 -41.60 29.46 -19.82
N PHE A 98 -42.22 29.09 -18.71
CA PHE A 98 -42.83 27.79 -18.52
C PHE A 98 -44.29 27.88 -18.08
N ASN A 99 -44.87 29.09 -18.04
CA ASN A 99 -46.19 29.35 -17.48
C ASN A 99 -46.32 28.79 -16.05
N TYR A 100 -45.22 28.87 -15.28
CA TYR A 100 -45.13 28.36 -13.92
C TYR A 100 -44.99 29.52 -12.94
N THR A 101 -46.00 29.69 -12.10
CA THR A 101 -46.00 30.65 -10.99
C THR A 101 -45.72 29.92 -9.68
N TYR A 102 -44.62 30.30 -9.04
CA TYR A 102 -44.29 29.85 -7.70
C TYR A 102 -45.33 30.32 -6.70
N ASP A 103 -45.68 29.46 -5.74
CA ASP A 103 -46.45 29.90 -4.56
C ASP A 103 -45.61 30.89 -3.72
N VAL A 104 -46.28 31.74 -2.93
CA VAL A 104 -45.65 32.72 -2.04
C VAL A 104 -44.72 32.03 -1.04
N THR A 105 -45.06 30.81 -0.65
CA THR A 105 -44.28 29.98 0.28
C THR A 105 -43.22 29.11 -0.42
N GLU A 106 -43.25 29.03 -1.75
CA GLU A 106 -42.39 28.16 -2.52
C GLU A 106 -41.00 28.79 -2.73
N GLN A 107 -39.97 28.07 -2.29
CA GLN A 107 -38.57 28.44 -2.46
C GLN A 107 -38.01 27.86 -3.75
N ILE A 108 -37.04 28.55 -4.34
CA ILE A 108 -36.36 28.03 -5.52
C ILE A 108 -35.48 26.85 -5.11
N PRO A 109 -35.48 25.74 -5.88
CA PRO A 109 -34.59 24.62 -5.60
C PRO A 109 -33.12 25.09 -5.55
N TYR A 110 -32.44 24.79 -4.43
CA TYR A 110 -31.02 25.14 -4.23
C TYR A 110 -30.08 24.74 -5.39
N PRO A 111 -30.28 23.61 -6.10
CA PRO A 111 -29.47 23.27 -7.27
C PRO A 111 -29.45 24.34 -8.37
N ALA A 112 -30.49 25.18 -8.48
CA ALA A 112 -30.52 26.29 -9.43
C ALA A 112 -29.47 27.37 -9.09
N ALA A 113 -29.31 27.69 -7.81
CA ALA A 113 -28.28 28.61 -7.34
C ALA A 113 -26.87 28.02 -7.55
N ASN A 114 -26.68 26.73 -7.26
CA ASN A 114 -25.41 26.04 -7.50
C ASN A 114 -25.01 26.03 -8.97
N LEU A 115 -25.96 25.86 -9.88
CA LEU A 115 -25.67 25.88 -11.31
C LEU A 115 -25.26 27.27 -11.79
N TYR A 116 -25.99 28.31 -11.35
CA TYR A 116 -25.60 29.69 -11.63
C TYR A 116 -24.17 29.96 -11.16
N GLU A 117 -23.87 29.55 -9.92
CA GLU A 117 -22.56 29.75 -9.33
C GLU A 117 -21.46 28.95 -10.03
N ALA A 118 -21.73 27.69 -10.43
CA ALA A 118 -20.77 26.90 -11.20
C ALA A 118 -20.40 27.57 -12.53
N MET A 119 -21.38 28.18 -13.21
CA MET A 119 -21.13 28.93 -14.45
C MET A 119 -20.38 30.24 -14.18
N TYR A 120 -20.72 30.94 -13.11
CA TYR A 120 -20.01 32.15 -12.70
C TYR A 120 -18.55 31.84 -12.32
N MET A 121 -18.31 30.78 -11.56
CA MET A 121 -16.97 30.29 -11.21
C MET A 121 -16.15 29.96 -12.45
N TYR A 122 -16.75 29.26 -13.41
CA TYR A 122 -16.10 28.95 -14.68
C TYR A 122 -15.74 30.23 -15.44
N ALA A 123 -16.65 31.20 -15.53
CA ALA A 123 -16.40 32.48 -16.19
C ALA A 123 -15.28 33.28 -15.52
N VAL A 124 -15.27 33.36 -14.19
CA VAL A 124 -14.23 34.00 -13.39
C VAL A 124 -12.88 33.32 -13.63
N SER A 125 -12.85 31.98 -13.57
CA SER A 125 -11.68 31.15 -13.80
C SER A 125 -11.12 31.30 -15.22
N LEU A 126 -12.00 31.31 -16.23
CA LEU A 126 -11.63 31.51 -17.62
C LEU A 126 -11.06 32.92 -17.84
N ASN A 127 -11.70 33.95 -17.26
CA ASN A 127 -11.20 35.32 -17.36
C ASN A 127 -9.80 35.44 -16.74
N MET A 128 -9.58 34.87 -15.56
CA MET A 128 -8.25 34.82 -14.94
C MET A 128 -7.23 34.04 -15.79
N THR A 129 -7.67 32.99 -16.49
CA THR A 129 -6.81 32.23 -17.39
C THR A 129 -6.36 33.10 -18.56
N LEU A 130 -7.28 33.86 -19.15
CA LEU A 130 -7.00 34.78 -20.25
C LEU A 130 -6.12 35.96 -19.81
N ASP A 131 -6.37 36.53 -18.62
CA ASP A 131 -5.57 37.62 -18.05
C ASP A 131 -4.10 37.21 -17.80
N MET A 132 -3.84 35.91 -17.62
CA MET A 132 -2.50 35.35 -17.40
C MET A 132 -1.88 34.72 -18.65
N ASP A 133 -2.41 35.02 -19.86
CA ASP A 133 -2.00 34.41 -21.14
C ASP A 133 -2.01 32.86 -21.11
N GLY A 134 -2.91 32.28 -20.31
CA GLY A 134 -3.12 30.83 -20.21
C GLY A 134 -3.96 30.27 -21.36
N ASP A 135 -3.89 28.96 -21.57
CA ASP A 135 -4.66 28.27 -22.60
C ASP A 135 -6.10 28.01 -22.12
N PRO A 136 -7.12 28.64 -22.71
CA PRO A 136 -8.52 28.47 -22.30
C PRO A 136 -9.06 27.06 -22.58
N THR A 137 -8.37 26.26 -23.41
CA THR A 137 -8.75 24.87 -23.70
C THR A 137 -8.18 23.87 -22.67
N ASN A 138 -7.23 24.31 -21.85
CA ASN A 138 -6.63 23.50 -20.80
C ASN A 138 -7.45 23.57 -19.51
N GLY A 139 -8.46 22.69 -19.40
CA GLY A 139 -9.36 22.65 -18.25
C GLY A 139 -8.67 22.48 -16.88
N THR A 140 -7.50 21.84 -16.83
CA THR A 140 -6.71 21.71 -15.59
C THR A 140 -6.11 23.04 -15.16
N GLN A 141 -5.58 23.80 -16.13
CA GLN A 141 -5.02 25.12 -15.86
C GLN A 141 -6.11 26.10 -15.44
N VAL A 142 -7.25 26.09 -16.15
CA VAL A 142 -8.45 26.87 -15.83
C VAL A 142 -8.88 26.58 -14.37
N ALA A 143 -9.11 25.32 -14.02
CA ALA A 143 -9.53 24.94 -12.67
C ALA A 143 -8.52 25.31 -11.57
N ARG A 144 -7.21 25.19 -11.82
CA ARG A 144 -6.15 25.54 -10.85
C ARG A 144 -6.15 27.01 -10.46
N TYR A 145 -6.57 27.91 -11.36
CA TYR A 145 -6.60 29.34 -11.05
C TYR A 145 -7.65 29.73 -10.00
N LEU A 146 -8.58 28.82 -9.66
CA LEU A 146 -9.55 29.01 -8.58
C LEU A 146 -9.03 28.55 -7.21
N TRP A 147 -7.99 27.72 -7.13
CA TRP A 147 -7.54 27.13 -5.86
C TRP A 147 -6.98 28.20 -4.92
N ASN A 148 -7.25 28.06 -3.61
CA ASN A 148 -6.89 29.04 -2.58
C ASN A 148 -7.39 30.48 -2.84
N LYS A 149 -8.48 30.64 -3.59
CA LYS A 149 -9.10 31.96 -3.83
C LYS A 149 -10.47 32.04 -3.20
N THR A 150 -10.84 33.27 -2.85
CA THR A 150 -12.20 33.62 -2.43
C THR A 150 -12.74 34.68 -3.37
N PHE A 151 -13.97 34.51 -3.82
CA PHE A 151 -14.67 35.48 -4.69
C PHE A 151 -16.13 35.61 -4.24
N THR A 152 -16.74 36.74 -4.58
CA THR A 152 -18.14 37.02 -4.21
C THR A 152 -19.08 36.58 -5.34
N SER A 153 -20.10 35.80 -4.99
CA SER A 153 -21.13 35.23 -5.86
C SER A 153 -22.53 35.57 -5.32
N ILE A 154 -23.59 35.11 -5.99
CA ILE A 154 -24.97 35.21 -5.52
C ILE A 154 -25.18 34.53 -4.16
N THR A 155 -24.35 33.55 -3.80
CA THR A 155 -24.45 32.89 -2.50
C THR A 155 -23.63 33.55 -1.38
N GLY A 156 -22.98 34.68 -1.66
CA GLY A 156 -22.04 35.34 -0.75
C GLY A 156 -20.59 35.07 -1.12
N ASN A 157 -19.70 35.02 -0.13
CA ASN A 157 -18.29 34.71 -0.37
C ASN A 157 -18.10 33.20 -0.55
N VAL A 158 -17.52 32.83 -1.68
CA VAL A 158 -17.20 31.46 -2.06
C VAL A 158 -15.69 31.30 -1.98
N SER A 159 -15.21 30.46 -1.07
CA SER A 159 -13.80 30.15 -0.90
C SER A 159 -13.48 28.74 -1.38
N MET A 160 -12.33 28.60 -2.04
CA MET A 160 -11.79 27.33 -2.53
C MET A 160 -10.51 27.02 -1.75
N ASP A 161 -10.36 25.77 -1.34
CA ASP A 161 -9.19 25.32 -0.59
C ASP A 161 -7.99 24.98 -1.49
N GLY A 162 -6.91 24.49 -0.88
CA GLY A 162 -5.67 24.13 -1.58
C GLY A 162 -5.78 22.88 -2.45
N ASN A 163 -6.87 22.12 -2.32
CA ASN A 163 -7.19 20.95 -3.13
C ASN A 163 -8.20 21.27 -4.23
N GLY A 164 -8.72 22.50 -4.29
CA GLY A 164 -9.78 22.90 -5.21
C GLY A 164 -11.18 22.51 -4.78
N ASP A 165 -11.38 22.18 -3.50
CA ASP A 165 -12.69 21.93 -2.93
C ASP A 165 -13.33 23.26 -2.45
N ARG A 166 -14.63 23.42 -2.71
CA ARG A 166 -15.41 24.57 -2.24
C ARG A 166 -15.65 24.43 -0.74
N GLN A 167 -15.33 25.48 0.01
CA GLN A 167 -15.78 25.62 1.38
C GLN A 167 -17.24 26.06 1.37
N GLN A 168 -18.10 25.25 1.98
CA GLN A 168 -19.55 25.36 1.97
C GLN A 168 -20.10 25.70 3.37
N GLY A 169 -21.13 26.55 3.39
CA GLY A 169 -21.98 26.77 4.55
C GLY A 169 -23.19 25.84 4.52
N TYR A 170 -23.63 25.40 5.69
CA TYR A 170 -24.80 24.56 5.90
C TYR A 170 -25.75 25.20 6.91
N THR A 171 -27.05 25.09 6.67
CA THR A 171 -28.09 25.44 7.65
C THR A 171 -28.58 24.17 8.31
N ILE A 172 -28.62 24.18 9.64
CA ILE A 172 -29.19 23.12 10.45
C ILE A 172 -30.61 23.55 10.81
N GLN A 173 -31.58 22.70 10.49
CA GLN A 173 -32.98 22.88 10.83
C GLN A 173 -33.48 21.75 11.73
N GLN A 174 -34.52 22.00 12.51
CA GLN A 174 -35.18 21.03 13.38
C GLN A 174 -36.69 21.16 13.23
N THR A 175 -37.44 20.07 13.46
CA THR A 175 -38.91 20.14 13.43
C THR A 175 -39.48 20.77 14.70
N ILE A 176 -40.35 21.78 14.56
CA ILE A 176 -41.07 22.41 15.67
C ILE A 176 -42.39 21.69 15.96
N SER A 177 -43.08 21.25 14.90
CA SER A 177 -44.37 20.58 14.98
C SER A 177 -44.27 19.19 14.36
N PRO A 178 -44.31 18.12 15.16
CA PRO A 178 -44.28 16.75 14.65
C PRO A 178 -45.47 16.39 13.76
N HIS A 179 -46.59 17.13 13.88
CA HIS A 179 -47.81 16.87 13.13
C HIS A 179 -47.76 17.37 11.69
N ASN A 180 -47.10 18.52 11.46
CA ASN A 180 -47.04 19.17 10.14
C ASN A 180 -45.61 19.23 9.57
N PHE A 181 -44.62 18.65 10.27
CA PHE A 181 -43.19 18.67 9.91
C PHE A 181 -42.66 20.07 9.57
N THR A 182 -43.10 21.09 10.33
CA THR A 182 -42.63 22.46 10.13
C THR A 182 -41.19 22.59 10.63
N LEU A 183 -40.27 22.89 9.71
CA LEU A 183 -38.84 23.04 10.01
C LEU A 183 -38.51 24.47 10.47
N GLN A 184 -37.62 24.58 11.44
CA GLN A 184 -37.05 25.84 11.94
C GLN A 184 -35.54 25.77 11.94
N ASN A 185 -34.90 26.87 11.56
CA ASN A 185 -33.44 27.01 11.62
C ASN A 185 -32.99 27.02 13.09
N VAL A 186 -31.98 26.22 13.41
CA VAL A 186 -31.38 26.10 14.76
C VAL A 186 -29.89 26.42 14.77
N GLY A 187 -29.29 26.66 13.60
CA GLY A 187 -27.94 27.21 13.48
C GLY A 187 -27.31 27.00 12.10
N TYR A 188 -26.07 27.46 11.98
CA TYR A 188 -25.30 27.49 10.74
C TYR A 188 -23.91 26.88 10.97
N PHE A 189 -23.42 26.10 10.01
CA PHE A 189 -22.09 25.53 10.05
C PHE A 189 -21.29 25.93 8.80
N PHE A 190 -20.17 26.62 9.00
CA PHE A 190 -19.30 27.08 7.93
C PHE A 190 -17.98 26.30 7.94
N THR A 191 -17.70 25.60 6.83
CA THR A 191 -16.53 24.71 6.73
C THR A 191 -15.18 25.43 6.69
N ASP A 192 -15.14 26.67 6.21
CA ASP A 192 -13.95 27.51 6.18
C ASP A 192 -13.49 27.94 7.58
N GLN A 193 -14.45 28.16 8.50
CA GLN A 193 -14.17 28.54 9.88
C GLN A 193 -14.12 27.34 10.82
N GLY A 194 -14.77 26.22 10.45
CA GLY A 194 -14.98 25.08 11.35
C GLY A 194 -15.84 25.44 12.58
N VAL A 195 -16.56 26.57 12.50
CA VAL A 195 -17.38 27.10 13.59
C VAL A 195 -18.85 26.78 13.32
N TYR A 196 -19.51 26.29 14.37
CA TYR A 196 -20.96 26.20 14.42
C TYR A 196 -21.50 27.45 15.12
N GLU A 197 -22.30 28.22 14.39
CA GLU A 197 -23.01 29.39 14.91
C GLU A 197 -24.44 28.98 15.26
N HIS A 198 -24.80 29.11 16.53
CA HIS A 198 -26.17 28.85 16.96
C HIS A 198 -27.10 29.99 16.53
N ASP A 199 -28.35 29.65 16.17
CA ASP A 199 -29.37 30.67 15.97
C ASP A 199 -29.71 31.32 17.32
N ALA A 200 -29.62 32.66 17.39
CA ALA A 200 -29.71 33.40 18.65
C ALA A 200 -31.12 33.37 19.28
N GLU A 201 -32.15 33.08 18.47
CA GLU A 201 -33.54 32.97 18.93
C GLU A 201 -33.91 31.51 19.23
N HIS A 202 -33.32 30.54 18.52
CA HIS A 202 -33.71 29.12 18.60
C HIS A 202 -32.50 28.19 18.69
N GLY A 203 -32.25 27.63 19.87
CA GLY A 203 -31.24 26.57 20.06
C GLY A 203 -31.76 25.18 19.63
N ILE A 204 -30.84 24.22 19.45
CA ILE A 204 -31.20 22.82 19.22
C ILE A 204 -31.96 22.29 20.45
N LEU A 205 -33.19 21.80 20.22
CA LEU A 205 -34.02 21.19 21.25
C LEU A 205 -33.60 19.73 21.44
N TRP A 206 -32.82 19.48 22.49
CA TRP A 206 -32.42 18.11 22.88
C TRP A 206 -33.53 17.42 23.68
N ILE A 207 -33.78 16.13 23.44
CA ILE A 207 -34.79 15.33 24.19
C ILE A 207 -34.61 15.48 25.70
N ASN A 208 -33.35 15.42 26.16
CA ASN A 208 -33.00 15.48 27.58
C ASN A 208 -32.58 16.89 28.03
N GLY A 209 -32.84 17.94 27.23
CA GLY A 209 -32.50 19.33 27.53
C GLY A 209 -31.00 19.67 27.49
N VAL A 210 -30.12 18.69 27.31
CA VAL A 210 -28.66 18.88 27.19
C VAL A 210 -28.11 18.22 25.92
N PRO A 211 -27.08 18.81 25.29
CA PRO A 211 -26.40 18.18 24.17
C PRO A 211 -25.77 16.85 24.62
N PRO A 212 -25.82 15.81 23.78
CA PRO A 212 -25.17 14.55 24.09
C PRO A 212 -23.64 14.70 24.09
N LEU A 213 -22.95 13.79 24.78
CA LEU A 213 -21.48 13.73 24.81
C LEU A 213 -20.93 13.50 23.39
N ASP A 214 -19.86 14.21 23.04
CA ASP A 214 -19.17 14.11 21.75
C ASP A 214 -18.57 12.72 21.48
N ARG A 215 -18.29 11.96 22.55
CA ARG A 215 -17.86 10.57 22.50
C ARG A 215 -18.47 9.80 23.68
N PRO A 216 -18.93 8.56 23.48
CA PRO A 216 -19.38 7.72 24.59
C PRO A 216 -18.27 7.46 25.62
N PRO A 217 -18.61 7.32 26.92
CA PRO A 217 -17.65 6.98 27.97
C PRO A 217 -16.84 5.72 27.69
N CYS A 218 -17.41 4.77 26.94
CA CYS A 218 -16.78 3.52 26.55
C CYS A 218 -16.10 3.51 25.17
N GLY A 219 -16.06 4.65 24.47
CA GLY A 219 -15.55 4.73 23.11
C GLY A 219 -16.46 4.06 22.08
N TYR A 220 -16.21 4.32 20.80
CA TYR A 220 -17.14 3.95 19.73
C TYR A 220 -17.25 2.44 19.52
N ASP A 221 -16.15 1.72 19.84
CA ASP A 221 -16.02 0.28 19.67
C ASP A 221 -15.92 -0.47 21.02
N GLY A 222 -16.31 0.19 22.14
CA GLY A 222 -16.15 -0.38 23.48
C GLY A 222 -14.70 -0.36 24.02
N GLU A 223 -13.82 0.38 23.34
CA GLU A 223 -12.38 0.55 23.58
C GLU A 223 -12.01 1.12 24.98
N PHE A 224 -12.94 1.79 25.68
CA PHE A 224 -12.73 2.32 27.03
C PHE A 224 -13.65 1.72 28.09
N CYS A 225 -14.39 0.66 27.76
CA CYS A 225 -15.16 -0.08 28.76
C CYS A 225 -14.24 -1.01 29.56
N ASP A 226 -14.15 -0.81 30.87
CA ASP A 226 -13.73 -1.88 31.78
C ASP A 226 -14.86 -2.92 31.82
N SER A 227 -14.62 -4.09 31.21
CA SER A 227 -15.58 -5.20 31.21
C SER A 227 -15.69 -5.79 32.61
N GLY A 228 -16.59 -5.24 33.43
CA GLY A 228 -17.03 -5.82 34.69
C GLY A 228 -17.82 -7.10 34.46
N LEU A 229 -17.13 -8.19 34.13
CA LEU A 229 -17.70 -9.53 34.13
C LEU A 229 -18.15 -9.87 35.55
N SER A 230 -19.39 -10.36 35.69
CA SER A 230 -19.88 -10.88 36.97
C SER A 230 -19.04 -12.09 37.42
N GLN A 231 -18.79 -12.24 38.73
CA GLN A 231 -17.95 -13.33 39.27
C GLN A 231 -18.44 -14.74 38.84
N THR A 232 -19.74 -14.90 38.57
CA THR A 232 -20.35 -16.15 38.11
C THR A 232 -20.03 -16.46 36.65
N GLU A 233 -20.03 -15.46 35.77
CA GLU A 233 -19.65 -15.63 34.37
C GLU A 233 -18.15 -15.88 34.23
N LEU A 234 -17.34 -15.20 35.05
CA LEU A 234 -15.90 -15.42 35.07
C LEU A 234 -15.56 -16.85 35.53
N LEU A 235 -16.30 -17.40 36.51
CA LEU A 235 -16.13 -18.78 36.95
C LEU A 235 -16.48 -19.79 35.85
N HIS A 236 -17.59 -19.60 35.12
CA HIS A 236 -17.97 -20.47 34.01
C HIS A 236 -16.96 -20.42 32.86
N ILE A 237 -16.44 -19.24 32.53
CA ILE A 237 -15.41 -19.06 31.50
C ILE A 237 -14.09 -19.70 31.95
N VAL A 238 -13.68 -19.53 33.21
CA VAL A 238 -12.43 -20.12 33.75
C VAL A 238 -12.53 -21.65 33.78
N VAL A 239 -13.65 -22.21 34.23
CA VAL A 239 -13.85 -23.67 34.24
C VAL A 239 -13.91 -24.23 32.81
N GLY A 240 -14.64 -23.56 31.91
CA GLY A 240 -14.72 -23.96 30.50
C GLY A 240 -13.37 -23.88 29.77
N THR A 241 -12.58 -22.84 30.04
CA THR A 241 -11.23 -22.69 29.48
C THR A 241 -10.25 -23.71 30.07
N LEU A 242 -10.31 -24.01 31.37
CA LEU A 242 -9.45 -25.04 31.98
C LEU A 242 -9.75 -26.44 31.42
N VAL A 243 -11.03 -26.79 31.23
CA VAL A 243 -11.42 -28.06 30.59
C VAL A 243 -11.00 -28.09 29.13
N GLY A 244 -11.19 -26.98 28.40
CA GLY A 244 -10.76 -26.85 27.01
C GLY A 244 -9.24 -26.98 26.85
N ILE A 245 -8.46 -26.36 27.74
CA ILE A 245 -7.00 -26.46 27.78
C ILE A 245 -6.57 -27.89 28.10
N LEU A 246 -7.23 -28.58 29.05
CA LEU A 246 -6.91 -29.96 29.39
C LEU A 246 -7.14 -30.90 28.19
N VAL A 247 -8.27 -30.76 27.49
CA VAL A 247 -8.56 -31.53 26.26
C VAL A 247 -7.56 -31.20 25.16
N LEU A 248 -7.19 -29.93 25.00
CA LEU A 248 -6.19 -29.51 24.03
C LEU A 248 -4.81 -30.08 24.36
N VAL A 249 -4.38 -30.08 25.61
CA VAL A 249 -3.10 -30.66 26.06
C VAL A 249 -3.07 -32.17 25.84
N VAL A 250 -4.17 -32.88 26.06
CA VAL A 250 -4.28 -34.31 25.78
C VAL A 250 -4.24 -34.58 24.27
N LEU A 251 -4.98 -33.81 23.46
CA LEU A 251 -4.93 -33.93 22.00
C LEU A 251 -3.54 -33.58 21.44
N LEU A 252 -2.92 -32.51 21.94
CA LEU A 252 -1.58 -32.09 21.54
C LEU A 252 -0.51 -33.08 22.01
N SER A 253 -0.61 -33.68 23.19
CA SER A 253 0.35 -34.70 23.64
C SER A 253 0.31 -35.98 22.80
N VAL A 254 -0.80 -36.26 22.10
CA VAL A 254 -0.92 -37.39 21.16
C VAL A 254 -0.59 -36.97 19.72
N LEU A 255 -1.01 -35.78 19.30
CA LEU A 255 -0.87 -35.30 17.93
C LEU A 255 0.52 -34.72 17.66
N ILE A 256 1.12 -33.98 18.60
CA ILE A 256 2.45 -33.36 18.43
C ILE A 256 3.53 -34.44 18.22
N PRO A 257 3.63 -35.54 18.99
CA PRO A 257 4.65 -36.55 18.72
C PRO A 257 4.43 -37.24 17.36
N LYS A 258 3.18 -37.54 16.99
CA LYS A 258 2.85 -38.13 15.69
C LYS A 258 3.17 -37.17 14.53
N PHE A 259 2.90 -35.88 14.71
CA PHE A 259 3.18 -34.83 13.74
C PHE A 259 4.69 -34.58 13.63
N ILE A 260 5.41 -34.43 14.74
CA ILE A 260 6.87 -34.27 14.79
C ILE A 260 7.55 -35.44 14.09
N VAL A 261 7.19 -36.69 14.39
CA VAL A 261 7.80 -37.87 13.74
C VAL A 261 7.53 -37.89 12.23
N ARG A 262 6.31 -37.54 11.80
CA ARG A 262 5.97 -37.45 10.37
C ARG A 262 6.67 -36.28 9.68
N HIS A 263 6.77 -35.14 10.35
CA HIS A 263 7.35 -33.92 9.80
C HIS A 263 8.87 -33.97 9.76
N ILE A 264 9.52 -34.63 10.74
CA ILE A 264 10.95 -34.96 10.72
C ILE A 264 11.23 -35.91 9.55
N LYS A 265 10.44 -36.99 9.36
CA LYS A 265 10.62 -37.90 8.22
C LYS A 265 10.44 -37.21 6.87
N LYS A 266 9.53 -36.24 6.76
CA LYS A 266 9.28 -35.50 5.51
C LYS A 266 10.36 -34.45 5.23
N LYS A 267 10.75 -33.64 6.23
CA LYS A 267 11.83 -32.64 6.09
C LYS A 267 13.21 -33.28 5.88
N ALA A 268 13.47 -34.45 6.47
CA ALA A 268 14.72 -35.18 6.28
C ALA A 268 14.94 -35.64 4.83
N ASN A 269 13.90 -35.86 4.02
CA ASN A 269 14.11 -36.30 2.63
C ASN A 269 14.19 -35.14 1.62
N GLU A 270 13.67 -33.94 1.96
CA GLU A 270 13.53 -32.83 0.99
C GLU A 270 14.53 -31.68 1.21
N SER A 271 15.22 -31.63 2.35
CA SER A 271 15.97 -30.42 2.76
C SER A 271 17.49 -30.62 2.91
N ILE A 272 18.03 -31.81 2.62
CA ILE A 272 19.44 -32.12 2.93
C ILE A 272 20.44 -31.43 1.98
N TRP A 273 20.04 -30.88 0.83
CA TRP A 273 20.99 -30.37 -0.17
C TRP A 273 20.66 -29.00 -0.81
N ARG A 274 19.93 -28.12 -0.13
CA ARG A 274 19.71 -26.75 -0.64
C ARG A 274 20.75 -25.77 -0.05
N ILE A 275 21.70 -25.34 -0.87
CA ILE A 275 22.71 -24.33 -0.53
C ILE A 275 22.13 -22.94 -0.88
N ARG A 276 22.11 -22.00 0.08
CA ARG A 276 21.60 -20.64 -0.14
C ARG A 276 22.62 -19.81 -0.91
N GLU A 277 22.18 -18.90 -1.78
CA GLU A 277 23.10 -18.09 -2.61
C GLU A 277 24.04 -17.20 -1.77
N GLN A 278 23.59 -16.77 -0.59
CA GLN A 278 24.41 -16.01 0.36
C GLN A 278 25.52 -16.84 1.04
N ASP A 279 25.35 -18.16 1.13
CA ASP A 279 26.36 -19.07 1.67
C ASP A 279 27.40 -19.45 0.59
N LEU A 280 27.23 -18.99 -0.66
CA LEU A 280 28.17 -19.20 -1.76
C LEU A 280 29.27 -18.13 -1.73
N VAL A 281 30.46 -18.51 -1.27
CA VAL A 281 31.66 -17.67 -1.37
C VAL A 281 32.10 -17.59 -2.84
N MET A 282 31.72 -16.52 -3.52
CA MET A 282 32.02 -16.28 -4.93
C MET A 282 33.51 -15.95 -5.13
N THR A 283 34.27 -16.87 -5.72
CA THR A 283 35.66 -16.59 -6.07
C THR A 283 35.71 -15.92 -7.44
N LYS A 284 36.00 -14.61 -7.50
CA LYS A 284 36.11 -13.83 -8.77
C LYS A 284 37.30 -14.24 -9.68
N LYS A 285 38.06 -15.27 -9.33
CA LYS A 285 39.37 -15.57 -9.94
C LYS A 285 39.31 -16.81 -10.82
N SER A 286 39.92 -16.72 -12.00
CA SER A 286 40.22 -17.86 -12.86
C SER A 286 41.13 -18.83 -12.11
N ILE A 287 40.59 -19.97 -11.68
CA ILE A 287 41.38 -21.05 -11.06
C ILE A 287 42.21 -21.68 -12.19
N ARG A 288 43.43 -21.18 -12.40
CA ARG A 288 44.21 -21.39 -13.63
C ARG A 288 44.80 -22.79 -13.86
N SER A 289 44.51 -23.83 -13.06
CA SER A 289 44.82 -25.21 -13.47
C SER A 289 44.03 -26.30 -12.70
N LEU A 290 43.57 -27.32 -13.43
CA LEU A 290 42.95 -28.54 -12.86
C LEU A 290 43.92 -29.30 -11.92
N PHE A 291 45.23 -29.19 -12.17
CA PHE A 291 46.28 -29.83 -11.37
C PHE A 291 46.40 -29.25 -9.95
N SER A 292 46.14 -27.94 -9.79
CA SER A 292 46.10 -27.30 -8.48
C SER A 292 44.87 -27.71 -7.67
N MET A 293 43.73 -27.99 -8.33
CA MET A 293 42.47 -28.37 -7.68
C MET A 293 42.54 -29.80 -7.12
N SER A 294 43.13 -30.75 -7.85
CA SER A 294 43.30 -32.12 -7.36
C SER A 294 44.20 -32.18 -6.13
N LYS A 295 45.30 -31.40 -6.12
CA LYS A 295 46.20 -31.28 -4.96
C LYS A 295 45.48 -30.70 -3.75
N LEU A 296 44.62 -29.68 -3.95
CA LEU A 296 43.81 -29.07 -2.88
C LEU A 296 42.78 -30.04 -2.29
N ARG A 297 42.10 -30.83 -3.12
CA ARG A 297 41.14 -31.86 -2.64
C ARG A 297 41.83 -32.98 -1.86
N SER A 298 43.09 -33.29 -2.18
CA SER A 298 43.84 -34.37 -1.54
C SER A 298 44.45 -34.01 -0.18
N LEU A 299 44.36 -32.74 0.26
CA LEU A 299 44.85 -32.33 1.57
C LEU A 299 43.85 -32.74 2.65
N GLU A 300 44.24 -33.69 3.49
CA GLU A 300 43.50 -34.06 4.69
C GLU A 300 44.35 -33.78 5.94
N HIS A 301 43.88 -32.84 6.77
CA HIS A 301 44.49 -32.53 8.05
C HIS A 301 43.40 -32.07 9.02
N PRO A 302 43.42 -32.45 10.32
CA PRO A 302 42.40 -32.08 11.30
C PRO A 302 42.21 -30.57 11.53
N ASN A 303 43.12 -29.74 11.00
CA ASN A 303 43.14 -28.29 11.15
C ASN A 303 43.15 -27.55 9.80
N LEU A 304 42.94 -28.27 8.69
CA LEU A 304 42.65 -27.68 7.38
C LEU A 304 41.19 -27.92 7.05
N ASN A 305 40.48 -26.88 6.61
CA ASN A 305 39.11 -27.07 6.15
C ASN A 305 39.10 -27.94 4.89
N LYS A 306 38.46 -29.11 4.97
CA LYS A 306 38.46 -30.11 3.91
C LYS A 306 37.69 -29.60 2.69
N ILE A 307 38.34 -29.62 1.53
CA ILE A 307 37.70 -29.30 0.27
C ILE A 307 37.01 -30.56 -0.26
N LEU A 308 35.68 -30.49 -0.38
CA LEU A 308 34.82 -31.58 -0.87
C LEU A 308 34.87 -31.70 -2.39
N GLY A 309 34.92 -30.56 -3.09
CA GLY A 309 34.97 -30.55 -4.55
C GLY A 309 34.90 -29.15 -5.16
N PHE A 310 34.88 -29.11 -6.49
CA PHE A 310 34.80 -27.89 -7.28
C PHE A 310 33.68 -28.05 -8.32
N CYS A 311 32.89 -26.99 -8.54
CA CYS A 311 32.01 -26.87 -9.68
C CYS A 311 32.68 -25.97 -10.72
N ILE A 312 32.87 -26.48 -11.93
CA ILE A 312 33.61 -25.80 -13.01
C ILE A 312 32.72 -25.33 -14.16
N ASP A 313 31.40 -25.43 -13.99
CA ASP A 313 30.43 -25.12 -15.03
C ASP A 313 30.23 -23.58 -15.17
N PRO A 314 30.37 -23.00 -16.37
CA PRO A 314 30.10 -21.58 -16.60
C PRO A 314 28.62 -21.22 -16.30
N PRO A 315 28.30 -19.99 -15.84
CA PRO A 315 29.16 -18.79 -15.76
C PRO A 315 29.83 -18.58 -14.38
N LYS A 316 29.61 -19.46 -13.40
CA LYS A 316 30.09 -19.29 -12.02
C LYS A 316 30.88 -20.52 -11.56
N TYR A 317 32.15 -20.32 -11.21
CA TYR A 317 33.01 -21.37 -10.63
C TYR A 317 32.83 -21.43 -9.11
N PHE A 318 32.66 -22.62 -8.54
CA PHE A 318 32.47 -22.80 -7.10
C PHE A 318 33.49 -23.78 -6.50
N MET A 319 33.85 -23.55 -5.25
CA MET A 319 34.58 -24.49 -4.41
C MET A 319 33.70 -24.86 -3.22
N ALA A 320 33.49 -26.15 -3.01
CA ALA A 320 32.75 -26.68 -1.87
C ALA A 320 33.74 -27.20 -0.83
N SER A 321 33.63 -26.71 0.40
CA SER A 321 34.38 -27.19 1.57
C SER A 321 33.42 -27.63 2.67
N GLU A 322 33.95 -28.28 3.70
CA GLU A 322 33.19 -28.48 4.93
C GLU A 322 32.77 -27.12 5.52
N PHE A 323 31.55 -27.09 6.06
CA PHE A 323 31.00 -25.87 6.65
C PHE A 323 31.52 -25.72 8.08
N CYS A 324 32.29 -24.65 8.31
CA CYS A 324 32.77 -24.29 9.64
C CYS A 324 31.66 -23.56 10.41
N THR A 325 30.83 -24.31 11.13
CA THR A 325 29.71 -23.77 11.93
C THR A 325 30.14 -22.74 12.97
N LYS A 326 31.42 -22.75 13.38
CA LYS A 326 31.96 -21.88 14.43
C LYS A 326 32.44 -20.50 13.95
N GLY A 327 32.29 -20.20 12.66
CA GLY A 327 32.78 -18.94 12.07
C GLY A 327 34.31 -18.89 11.95
N SER A 328 34.84 -17.69 11.73
CA SER A 328 36.27 -17.41 11.60
C SER A 328 36.84 -16.80 12.90
N LEU A 329 38.18 -16.79 13.03
CA LEU A 329 38.84 -16.09 14.14
C LEU A 329 38.52 -14.58 14.14
N MET A 330 38.28 -13.99 12.97
CA MET A 330 37.94 -12.57 12.83
C MET A 330 36.60 -12.25 13.50
N ASP A 331 35.59 -13.12 13.32
CA ASP A 331 34.28 -12.96 13.97
C ASP A 331 34.38 -12.98 15.51
N ILE A 332 35.34 -13.74 16.03
CA ILE A 332 35.62 -13.79 17.47
C ILE A 332 36.34 -12.50 17.92
N LEU A 333 37.32 -12.04 17.15
CA LEU A 333 38.10 -10.85 17.50
C LEU A 333 37.28 -9.55 17.40
N GLU A 334 36.38 -9.40 16.44
CA GLU A 334 35.55 -8.20 16.27
C GLU A 334 34.37 -8.13 17.27
N ASN A 335 33.98 -9.25 17.90
CA ASN A 335 32.83 -9.28 18.80
C ASN A 335 33.19 -8.93 20.26
N GLU A 336 33.11 -7.66 20.64
CA GLU A 336 33.46 -7.16 21.98
C GLU A 336 32.80 -7.92 23.16
N ASP A 337 31.62 -8.53 22.97
CA ASP A 337 30.91 -9.28 24.02
C ASP A 337 31.63 -10.57 24.46
N ILE A 338 32.58 -11.06 23.66
CA ILE A 338 33.35 -12.26 23.97
C ILE A 338 34.53 -11.88 24.88
N SER A 339 34.49 -12.27 26.15
CA SER A 339 35.63 -12.10 27.05
C SER A 339 36.73 -13.14 26.74
N MET A 340 37.88 -12.67 26.26
CA MET A 340 39.04 -13.53 25.99
C MET A 340 39.98 -13.56 27.20
N ASP A 341 39.76 -14.50 28.10
CA ASP A 341 40.67 -14.73 29.22
C ASP A 341 42.01 -15.35 28.76
N TRP A 342 42.98 -15.40 29.69
CA TRP A 342 44.32 -15.90 29.39
C TRP A 342 44.33 -17.34 28.85
N ASP A 343 43.51 -18.21 29.44
CA ASP A 343 43.46 -19.62 29.06
C ASP A 343 42.83 -19.79 27.66
N PHE A 344 41.79 -19.02 27.33
CA PHE A 344 41.16 -18.99 26.00
C PHE A 344 42.13 -18.48 24.92
N LYS A 345 42.84 -17.38 25.19
CA LYS A 345 43.91 -16.87 24.30
C LYS A 345 45.00 -17.92 24.06
N CYS A 346 45.41 -18.64 25.10
CA CYS A 346 46.41 -19.71 24.97
C CYS A 346 45.91 -20.87 24.08
N CYS A 347 44.64 -21.25 24.17
CA CYS A 347 44.08 -22.32 23.33
C CYS A 347 44.12 -21.94 21.85
N LEU A 348 43.63 -20.75 21.51
CA LEU A 348 43.65 -20.22 20.14
C LEU A 348 45.09 -20.09 19.62
N LEU A 349 46.00 -19.58 20.45
CA LEU A 349 47.42 -19.48 20.12
C LEU A 349 48.03 -20.85 19.76
N TRP A 350 47.71 -21.89 20.53
CA TRP A 350 48.21 -23.24 20.28
C TRP A 350 47.64 -23.86 19.00
N ASP A 351 46.36 -23.63 18.70
CA ASP A 351 45.72 -24.09 17.46
C ASP A 351 46.34 -23.41 16.22
N ILE A 352 46.67 -22.11 16.31
CA ILE A 352 47.28 -21.36 15.20
C ILE A 352 48.72 -21.83 14.91
N ILE A 353 49.52 -22.09 15.94
CA ILE A 353 50.96 -22.39 15.76
C ILE A 353 51.19 -23.86 15.37
N LYS A 354 50.36 -24.79 15.86
CA LYS A 354 50.55 -26.23 15.64
C LYS A 354 50.37 -26.63 14.17
N ASP A 355 49.50 -25.92 13.44
CA ASP A 355 49.07 -26.27 12.09
C ASP A 355 49.47 -25.22 11.05
N PHE A 356 50.69 -24.72 11.22
CA PHE A 356 51.28 -23.70 10.40
C PHE A 356 51.57 -24.20 8.95
N GLY A 357 50.59 -23.98 8.07
CA GLY A 357 50.70 -23.79 6.61
C GLY A 357 51.17 -24.98 5.74
N PRO A 358 50.45 -25.33 4.65
CA PRO A 358 51.02 -26.18 3.61
C PRO A 358 52.12 -25.43 2.83
N ARG A 359 53.25 -26.09 2.58
CA ARG A 359 54.50 -25.50 2.04
C ARG A 359 54.42 -24.87 0.63
N ASP A 360 53.30 -25.04 -0.10
CA ASP A 360 53.26 -24.85 -1.56
C ASP A 360 52.14 -23.93 -2.08
N TRP A 361 51.37 -23.23 -1.24
CA TRP A 361 50.23 -22.42 -1.73
C TRP A 361 50.49 -20.92 -1.67
N ILE A 362 50.31 -20.25 -2.80
CA ILE A 362 50.59 -18.82 -3.00
C ILE A 362 49.27 -18.08 -3.19
N ALA A 363 48.89 -17.24 -2.23
CA ALA A 363 47.77 -16.32 -2.38
C ALA A 363 48.12 -15.21 -3.39
N SER A 364 47.18 -14.87 -4.29
CA SER A 364 47.41 -13.89 -5.35
C SER A 364 47.59 -12.46 -4.81
N LYS A 365 48.24 -11.59 -5.59
CA LYS A 365 48.50 -10.18 -5.27
C LYS A 365 47.27 -9.24 -5.27
N ASP A 366 46.15 -9.61 -5.89
CA ASP A 366 44.92 -8.78 -5.83
C ASP A 366 44.18 -9.01 -4.50
N ARG A 367 44.50 -8.20 -3.49
CA ARG A 367 43.76 -8.10 -2.22
C ARG A 367 43.48 -6.62 -1.90
N GLY A 368 42.48 -6.35 -1.07
CA GLY A 368 42.21 -4.99 -0.60
C GLY A 368 43.31 -4.50 0.36
N ASP A 369 43.45 -3.18 0.54
CA ASP A 369 44.54 -2.60 1.34
C ASP A 369 44.57 -3.10 2.79
N ARG A 370 43.40 -3.43 3.38
CA ARG A 370 43.31 -4.03 4.72
C ARG A 370 43.91 -5.43 4.77
N ASP A 371 43.68 -6.26 3.75
CA ASP A 371 44.21 -7.64 3.65
C ASP A 371 45.74 -7.68 3.52
N LEU A 372 46.35 -6.57 3.09
CA LEU A 372 47.81 -6.46 2.92
C LEU A 372 48.53 -6.22 4.26
N LEU A 373 47.83 -5.88 5.34
CA LEU A 373 48.43 -5.60 6.64
C LEU A 373 49.10 -6.82 7.28
N TRP A 374 48.66 -8.04 6.95
CA TRP A 374 49.29 -9.28 7.41
C TRP A 374 50.48 -9.71 6.54
N VAL A 375 50.73 -9.04 5.42
CA VAL A 375 51.76 -9.43 4.45
C VAL A 375 53.11 -8.84 4.86
N SER A 376 54.14 -9.68 4.84
CA SER A 376 55.49 -9.27 5.23
C SER A 376 56.09 -8.22 4.28
N PRO A 377 56.99 -7.35 4.81
CA PRO A 377 57.55 -6.23 4.05
C PRO A 377 58.34 -6.70 2.82
N GLU A 378 59.05 -7.82 2.88
CA GLU A 378 59.74 -8.40 1.72
C GLU A 378 58.78 -8.80 0.61
N ILE A 379 57.61 -9.35 0.92
CA ILE A 379 56.63 -9.80 -0.08
C ILE A 379 55.96 -8.58 -0.71
N LEU A 380 55.67 -7.54 0.08
CA LEU A 380 55.15 -6.26 -0.41
C LEU A 380 56.14 -5.55 -1.37
N ARG A 381 57.45 -5.67 -1.12
CA ARG A 381 58.51 -5.06 -1.95
C ARG A 381 58.76 -5.82 -3.28
N LEU A 382 58.37 -7.09 -3.38
CA LEU A 382 58.71 -7.93 -4.53
C LEU A 382 57.93 -7.55 -5.79
N LYS A 383 58.63 -7.30 -6.90
CA LYS A 383 58.02 -7.13 -8.24
C LYS A 383 57.70 -8.45 -8.96
N LYS A 384 58.43 -9.54 -8.66
CA LYS A 384 58.26 -10.89 -9.22
C LYS A 384 57.64 -11.87 -8.21
N LEU A 385 57.24 -13.06 -8.68
CA LEU A 385 56.73 -14.12 -7.79
C LEU A 385 57.83 -14.57 -6.79
N PRO A 386 57.53 -14.62 -5.48
CA PRO A 386 58.46 -15.08 -4.45
C PRO A 386 58.84 -16.56 -4.59
N THR A 387 60.00 -16.96 -4.02
CA THR A 387 60.42 -18.37 -3.93
C THR A 387 59.93 -19.02 -2.62
N ALA A 388 59.89 -20.35 -2.56
CA ALA A 388 59.44 -21.12 -1.38
C ALA A 388 60.12 -20.70 -0.05
N ALA A 389 61.39 -20.27 -0.09
CA ALA A 389 62.11 -19.78 1.09
C ALA A 389 61.59 -18.43 1.62
N HIS A 390 61.13 -17.53 0.74
CA HIS A 390 60.55 -16.24 1.14
C HIS A 390 59.24 -16.43 1.92
N TYR A 391 58.48 -17.48 1.59
CA TYR A 391 57.18 -17.72 2.21
C TYR A 391 57.29 -18.22 3.64
N GLN A 392 58.24 -19.09 3.97
CA GLN A 392 58.37 -19.60 5.34
C GLN A 392 58.60 -18.49 6.37
N TYR A 393 59.47 -17.52 6.07
CA TYR A 393 59.71 -16.38 6.96
C TYR A 393 58.60 -15.33 6.88
N SER A 394 57.95 -15.18 5.72
CA SER A 394 56.78 -14.32 5.57
C SER A 394 55.61 -14.81 6.43
N ASP A 395 55.35 -16.11 6.46
CA ASP A 395 54.26 -16.67 7.27
C ASP A 395 54.53 -16.43 8.77
N ILE A 396 55.81 -16.45 9.20
CA ILE A 396 56.19 -16.17 10.59
C ILE A 396 55.91 -14.71 10.95
N TYR A 397 56.08 -13.80 9.99
CA TYR A 397 55.66 -12.41 10.14
C TYR A 397 54.13 -12.32 10.26
N SER A 398 53.37 -12.96 9.37
CA SER A 398 51.90 -12.94 9.41
C SER A 398 51.37 -13.49 10.73
N LEU A 399 51.98 -14.57 11.24
CA LEU A 399 51.68 -15.13 12.55
C LEU A 399 51.90 -14.14 13.68
N ALA A 400 52.97 -13.33 13.62
CA ALA A 400 53.24 -12.30 14.62
C ALA A 400 52.11 -11.26 14.69
N ILE A 401 51.57 -10.84 13.55
CA ILE A 401 50.45 -9.91 13.47
C ILE A 401 49.18 -10.54 14.07
N VAL A 402 48.88 -11.79 13.71
CA VAL A 402 47.73 -12.53 14.29
C VAL A 402 47.88 -12.72 15.80
N MET A 403 49.10 -13.03 16.28
CA MET A 403 49.36 -13.12 17.72
C MET A 403 49.16 -11.77 18.41
N HIS A 404 49.63 -10.67 17.82
CA HIS A 404 49.41 -9.32 18.35
C HIS A 404 47.92 -8.99 18.47
N GLU A 405 47.14 -9.27 17.42
CA GLU A 405 45.68 -9.08 17.42
C GLU A 405 44.98 -9.93 18.49
N LEU A 406 45.38 -11.19 18.65
CA LEU A 406 44.82 -12.08 19.66
C LEU A 406 44.99 -11.53 21.08
N PHE A 407 46.09 -10.82 21.36
CA PHE A 407 46.34 -10.27 22.69
C PHE A 407 45.73 -8.88 22.91
N GLN A 408 45.65 -8.03 21.88
CA GLN A 408 45.23 -6.62 22.02
C GLN A 408 43.82 -6.30 21.54
N ARG A 409 43.28 -7.07 20.58
CA ARG A 409 41.93 -6.90 20.07
C ARG A 409 41.60 -5.46 19.62
N ASN A 410 42.53 -4.84 18.89
CA ASN A 410 42.41 -3.49 18.32
C ASN A 410 42.68 -3.49 16.79
N GLY A 411 42.46 -4.64 16.16
CA GLY A 411 42.77 -4.89 14.75
C GLY A 411 44.27 -4.95 14.43
N PRO A 412 44.62 -5.31 13.18
CA PRO A 412 46.01 -5.37 12.72
C PRO A 412 46.69 -4.01 12.89
N PHE A 413 47.92 -3.99 13.40
CA PHE A 413 48.68 -2.75 13.70
C PHE A 413 48.03 -1.81 14.73
N GLY A 414 46.94 -2.23 15.39
CA GLY A 414 46.13 -1.39 16.26
C GLY A 414 45.30 -0.36 15.48
N ILE A 415 44.94 -0.67 14.23
CA ILE A 415 44.31 0.30 13.31
C ILE A 415 43.01 0.90 13.86
N GLU A 416 42.28 0.19 14.70
CA GLU A 416 41.02 0.67 15.29
C GLU A 416 41.24 1.84 16.26
N THR A 417 42.43 1.92 16.86
CA THR A 417 42.81 3.02 17.77
C THR A 417 43.81 3.98 17.13
N ARG A 418 44.21 3.75 15.88
CA ARG A 418 45.27 4.49 15.18
C ARG A 418 44.66 5.39 14.11
N ASN A 419 45.11 6.65 14.05
CA ASN A 419 44.65 7.60 13.04
C ASN A 419 45.44 7.46 11.73
N MET A 420 45.44 6.27 11.12
CA MET A 420 46.10 5.97 9.85
C MET A 420 45.24 5.02 9.01
N GLN A 421 45.18 5.23 7.70
CA GLN A 421 44.46 4.34 6.79
C GLN A 421 45.29 3.08 6.45
N PRO A 422 44.66 1.94 6.09
CA PRO A 422 45.39 0.71 5.75
C PRO A 422 46.48 0.91 4.69
N ALA A 423 46.19 1.67 3.64
CA ALA A 423 47.14 1.95 2.56
C ALA A 423 48.39 2.72 3.02
N GLU A 424 48.24 3.61 3.99
CA GLU A 424 49.35 4.39 4.57
C GLU A 424 50.26 3.49 5.40
N ILE A 425 49.65 2.60 6.21
CA ILE A 425 50.39 1.62 7.01
C ILE A 425 51.17 0.67 6.10
N VAL A 426 50.53 0.14 5.04
CA VAL A 426 51.19 -0.72 4.05
C VAL A 426 52.38 0.00 3.40
N THR A 427 52.23 1.30 3.08
CA THR A 427 53.32 2.11 2.49
C THR A 427 54.51 2.27 3.43
N GLU A 428 54.26 2.57 4.71
CA GLU A 428 55.32 2.73 5.72
C GLU A 428 56.00 1.40 6.08
N VAL A 429 55.25 0.30 6.12
CA VAL A 429 55.81 -1.05 6.31
C VAL A 429 56.68 -1.45 5.11
N THR A 430 56.30 -1.04 3.90
CA THR A 430 57.05 -1.32 2.67
C THR A 430 58.36 -0.52 2.60
N ARG A 431 58.42 0.68 3.18
CA ARG A 431 59.62 1.53 3.16
C ARG A 431 60.77 0.87 3.94
N ILE A 432 61.98 0.93 3.39
CA ILE A 432 63.20 0.53 4.12
C ILE A 432 63.56 1.69 5.05
N SER A 433 63.47 1.46 6.37
CA SER A 433 63.72 2.46 7.41
C SER A 433 64.59 1.87 8.52
N ALA A 434 65.39 2.72 9.18
CA ALA A 434 66.14 2.32 10.37
C ALA A 434 65.22 1.98 11.57
N THR A 435 64.03 2.59 11.60
CA THR A 435 62.96 2.33 12.57
C THR A 435 61.70 1.95 11.81
N PRO A 436 61.56 0.68 11.38
CA PRO A 436 60.44 0.24 10.57
C PRO A 436 59.14 0.27 11.40
N LEU A 437 58.03 0.66 10.76
CA LEU A 437 56.72 0.69 11.42
C LEU A 437 56.30 -0.72 11.83
N ARG A 438 55.98 -0.90 13.12
CA ARG A 438 55.51 -2.17 13.70
C ARG A 438 54.37 -1.94 14.68
N PRO A 439 53.55 -2.97 14.96
CA PRO A 439 52.51 -2.87 15.98
C PRO A 439 53.11 -2.58 17.37
N GLN A 440 52.42 -1.76 18.16
CA GLN A 440 52.84 -1.42 19.52
C GLN A 440 52.10 -2.28 20.54
N PHE A 441 52.67 -2.43 21.74
CA PHE A 441 52.05 -3.15 22.85
C PHE A 441 51.64 -2.23 23.99
N GLU A 442 50.39 -2.39 24.42
CA GLU A 442 49.92 -1.83 25.67
C GLU A 442 50.59 -2.53 26.85
N PRO A 443 50.97 -1.81 27.93
CA PRO A 443 51.52 -2.41 29.13
C PRO A 443 50.62 -3.52 29.70
N ASN A 444 51.20 -4.63 30.14
CA ASN A 444 50.50 -5.79 30.73
C ASN A 444 49.52 -6.57 29.81
N SER A 445 49.41 -6.23 28.52
CA SER A 445 48.53 -6.94 27.57
C SER A 445 48.98 -8.38 27.26
N CYS A 446 50.28 -8.66 27.40
CA CYS A 446 50.92 -9.92 27.06
C CYS A 446 52.14 -10.17 27.95
N PRO A 447 52.45 -11.42 28.37
CA PRO A 447 53.66 -11.70 29.15
C PRO A 447 54.93 -11.23 28.44
N PRO A 448 55.91 -10.64 29.14
CA PRO A 448 57.09 -10.04 28.50
C PRO A 448 57.84 -10.99 27.57
N LYS A 449 58.04 -12.24 27.99
CA LYS A 449 58.70 -13.27 27.16
C LYS A 449 57.95 -13.62 25.87
N LEU A 450 56.62 -13.49 25.88
CA LEU A 450 55.79 -13.72 24.69
C LEU A 450 55.77 -12.47 23.80
N MET A 451 55.79 -11.29 24.39
CA MET A 451 55.99 -10.02 23.68
C MET A 451 57.33 -10.00 22.94
N ASP A 452 58.42 -10.40 23.59
CA ASP A 452 59.76 -10.53 22.99
C ASP A 452 59.74 -11.51 21.80
N LEU A 453 59.01 -12.63 21.94
CA LEU A 453 58.85 -13.60 20.87
C LEU A 453 58.11 -13.01 19.67
N ILE A 454 56.94 -12.39 19.89
CA ILE A 454 56.16 -11.75 18.81
C ILE A 454 57.01 -10.69 18.11
N GLN A 455 57.77 -9.89 18.87
CA GLN A 455 58.66 -8.89 18.31
C GLN A 455 59.81 -9.48 17.49
N SER A 456 60.31 -10.65 17.88
CA SER A 456 61.32 -11.37 17.10
C SER A 456 60.78 -11.92 15.78
N CYS A 457 59.49 -12.27 15.72
CA CYS A 457 58.84 -12.85 14.54
C CYS A 457 58.61 -11.84 13.40
N TRP A 458 58.49 -10.54 13.69
CA TRP A 458 58.24 -9.51 12.67
C TRP A 458 59.45 -8.62 12.33
N LYS A 459 60.67 -9.06 12.61
CA LYS A 459 61.89 -8.33 12.24
C LYS A 459 61.98 -8.09 10.73
N ASP A 460 62.57 -6.96 10.33
CA ASP A 460 62.58 -6.55 8.92
C ASP A 460 63.45 -7.45 8.02
N LYS A 461 64.52 -8.03 8.58
CA LYS A 461 65.32 -9.08 7.92
C LYS A 461 64.70 -10.45 8.18
N GLN A 462 64.57 -11.27 7.13
CA GLN A 462 63.99 -12.61 7.20
C GLN A 462 64.81 -13.54 8.10
N ASP A 463 66.14 -13.52 7.97
CA ASP A 463 67.04 -14.42 8.70
C ASP A 463 67.09 -14.17 10.21
N ASP A 464 66.67 -12.98 10.66
CA ASP A 464 66.62 -12.63 12.08
C ASP A 464 65.36 -13.19 12.78
N ARG A 465 64.41 -13.74 12.00
CA ARG A 465 63.15 -14.30 12.51
C ARG A 465 63.35 -15.76 12.95
N PRO A 466 62.70 -16.20 14.03
CA PRO A 466 62.78 -17.59 14.47
C PRO A 466 62.09 -18.53 13.47
N THR A 467 62.50 -19.80 13.48
CA THR A 467 61.76 -20.87 12.79
C THR A 467 60.49 -21.23 13.57
N ILE A 468 59.49 -21.81 12.90
CA ILE A 468 58.26 -22.28 13.57
C ILE A 468 58.54 -23.22 14.75
N LYS A 469 59.55 -24.10 14.63
CA LYS A 469 59.99 -24.98 15.73
C LYS A 469 60.49 -24.18 16.93
N GLY A 470 61.20 -23.08 16.68
CA GLY A 470 61.65 -22.14 17.71
C GLY A 470 60.47 -21.42 18.38
N VAL A 471 59.49 -20.97 17.60
CA VAL A 471 58.26 -20.34 18.11
C VAL A 471 57.48 -21.30 19.02
N VAL A 472 57.20 -22.53 18.56
CA VAL A 472 56.52 -23.57 19.35
C VAL A 472 57.22 -23.81 20.69
N LYS A 473 58.56 -23.97 20.66
CA LYS A 473 59.34 -24.24 21.87
C LYS A 473 59.30 -23.08 22.87
N MET A 474 59.30 -21.84 22.37
CA MET A 474 59.22 -20.66 23.22
C MET A 474 57.83 -20.45 23.81
N VAL A 475 56.77 -20.64 23.02
CA VAL A 475 55.38 -20.60 23.51
C VAL A 475 55.15 -21.68 24.56
N GLU A 476 55.64 -22.91 24.33
CA GLU A 476 55.58 -24.00 25.31
C GLU A 476 56.23 -23.63 26.65
N LYS A 477 57.35 -22.91 26.61
CA LYS A 477 58.05 -22.45 27.81
C LYS A 477 57.26 -21.38 28.59
N VAL A 478 56.42 -20.59 27.92
CA VAL A 478 55.66 -19.48 28.54
C VAL A 478 54.27 -19.92 28.98
N THR A 479 53.53 -20.66 28.15
CA THR A 479 52.15 -21.08 28.44
C THR A 479 52.08 -22.40 29.22
N GLY A 480 53.17 -23.17 29.23
CA GLY A 480 53.23 -24.53 29.74
C GLY A 480 52.63 -25.56 28.76
N SER A 481 52.98 -26.83 28.95
CA SER A 481 52.53 -27.94 28.09
C SER A 481 51.07 -28.35 28.31
N LYS A 482 50.36 -27.75 29.29
CA LYS A 482 48.95 -28.08 29.62
C LYS A 482 47.97 -27.79 28.48
N PHE A 483 48.30 -26.86 27.60
CA PHE A 483 47.50 -26.52 26.42
C PHE A 483 47.87 -27.34 25.18
N LYS A 484 48.92 -28.17 25.27
CA LYS A 484 49.39 -29.05 24.20
C LYS A 484 48.54 -30.33 24.08
N THR A 485 47.93 -30.76 25.18
CA THR A 485 47.13 -31.99 25.30
C THR A 485 45.63 -31.67 25.34
N GLY A 486 44.82 -32.48 24.65
CA GLY A 486 43.41 -32.21 24.34
C GLY A 486 42.42 -32.16 25.52
N HIS A 487 42.87 -32.14 26.77
CA HIS A 487 41.99 -32.15 27.94
C HIS A 487 41.36 -30.77 28.21
N PHE A 488 42.07 -29.68 27.95
CA PHE A 488 41.52 -28.33 28.07
C PHE A 488 40.65 -27.93 26.86
N ARG A 489 40.83 -28.60 25.70
CA ARG A 489 39.98 -28.44 24.50
C ARG A 489 38.49 -28.66 24.81
N VAL A 490 38.16 -29.66 25.63
CA VAL A 490 36.77 -29.99 26.01
C VAL A 490 36.07 -28.84 26.75
N LYS A 491 36.81 -28.07 27.55
CA LYS A 491 36.24 -26.94 28.32
C LYS A 491 36.01 -25.71 27.42
N ALA A 492 36.91 -25.46 26.48
CA ALA A 492 36.73 -24.44 25.44
C ALA A 492 35.58 -24.82 24.50
N ASP A 493 35.47 -26.09 24.09
CA ASP A 493 34.38 -26.60 23.25
C ASP A 493 33.01 -26.33 23.90
N ASN A 494 32.84 -26.57 25.21
CA ASN A 494 31.59 -26.26 25.93
C ASN A 494 31.25 -24.75 26.00
N PHE A 495 32.24 -23.86 26.00
CA PHE A 495 32.00 -22.42 25.94
C PHE A 495 31.63 -21.98 24.53
N PHE A 496 32.36 -22.46 23.52
CA PHE A 496 32.05 -22.23 22.11
C PHE A 496 30.64 -22.72 21.78
N ASP A 497 30.25 -23.90 22.25
CA ASP A 497 28.91 -24.45 22.00
C ASP A 497 27.81 -23.58 22.61
N ASN A 498 28.04 -22.95 23.77
CA ASN A 498 27.09 -22.02 24.38
C ASN A 498 27.02 -20.66 23.65
N LEU A 499 28.15 -20.14 23.19
CA LEU A 499 28.18 -18.91 22.39
C LEU A 499 27.49 -19.12 21.04
N LEU A 500 27.77 -20.25 20.39
CA LEU A 500 27.18 -20.64 19.11
C LEU A 500 25.67 -20.85 19.22
N LYS A 501 25.21 -21.50 20.28
CA LYS A 501 23.78 -21.65 20.54
C LYS A 501 23.06 -20.32 20.65
N ARG A 502 23.71 -19.28 21.20
CA ARG A 502 23.16 -17.92 21.25
C ARG A 502 23.17 -17.24 19.88
N MET A 503 24.27 -17.31 19.13
CA MET A 503 24.36 -16.70 17.80
C MET A 503 23.41 -17.36 16.79
N GLU A 504 23.28 -18.68 16.83
CA GLU A 504 22.33 -19.44 16.02
C GLU A 504 20.87 -19.09 16.37
N GLN A 505 20.57 -18.86 17.66
CA GLN A 505 19.27 -18.34 18.08
C GLN A 505 18.99 -16.94 17.53
N TYR A 506 19.97 -16.04 17.56
CA TYR A 506 19.81 -14.71 17.00
C TYR A 506 19.60 -14.73 15.48
N ALA A 507 20.40 -15.51 14.74
CA ALA A 507 20.27 -15.67 13.30
C ALA A 507 18.90 -16.25 12.91
N ASN A 508 18.46 -17.32 13.57
CA ASN A 508 17.16 -17.95 13.32
C ASN A 508 15.97 -17.02 13.65
N ASN A 509 16.06 -16.23 14.72
CA ASN A 509 15.02 -15.27 15.08
C ASN A 509 14.93 -14.12 14.06
N LEU A 510 16.08 -13.62 13.59
CA LEU A 510 16.15 -12.61 12.53
C LEU A 510 15.61 -13.14 11.21
N GLU A 511 15.97 -14.37 10.82
CA GLU A 511 15.47 -15.02 9.61
C GLU A 511 13.94 -15.18 9.67
N GLY A 512 13.39 -15.66 10.79
CA GLY A 512 11.95 -15.77 10.97
C GLY A 512 11.23 -14.42 10.88
N LEU A 513 11.80 -13.37 11.47
CA LEU A 513 11.21 -12.03 11.42
C LEU A 513 11.27 -11.40 10.02
N VAL A 514 12.36 -11.62 9.29
CA VAL A 514 12.52 -11.16 7.89
C VAL A 514 11.56 -11.89 6.97
N GLU A 515 11.41 -13.21 7.13
CA GLU A 515 10.47 -14.02 6.32
C GLU A 515 9.02 -13.61 6.59
N GLU A 516 8.64 -13.40 7.86
CA GLU A 516 7.30 -12.93 8.21
C GLU A 516 7.00 -11.54 7.63
N ARG A 517 7.93 -10.57 7.78
CA ARG A 517 7.76 -9.22 7.21
C ARG A 517 7.68 -9.25 5.70
N THR A 518 8.53 -10.03 5.03
CA THR A 518 8.54 -10.14 3.58
C THR A 518 7.23 -10.75 3.07
N SER A 519 6.72 -11.77 3.76
CA SER A 519 5.42 -12.39 3.44
C SER A 519 4.25 -11.42 3.61
N LYS A 520 4.18 -10.69 4.73
CA LYS A 520 3.16 -9.66 4.97
C LYS A 520 3.20 -8.56 3.92
N TYR A 521 4.39 -8.07 3.59
CA TYR A 521 4.56 -7.06 2.53
C TYR A 521 4.09 -7.56 1.16
N LEU A 522 4.46 -8.79 0.78
CA LEU A 522 4.01 -9.39 -0.49
C LEU A 522 2.50 -9.64 -0.53
N GLN A 523 1.87 -9.91 0.61
CA GLN A 523 0.42 -10.07 0.69
C GLN A 523 -0.30 -8.73 0.55
N GLU A 524 0.14 -7.70 1.26
CA GLU A 524 -0.41 -6.35 1.16
C GLU A 524 -0.18 -5.74 -0.24
N LYS A 525 1.00 -5.95 -0.83
CA LYS A 525 1.28 -5.56 -2.22
C LYS A 525 0.32 -6.23 -3.20
N ARG A 526 0.09 -7.54 -3.08
CA ARG A 526 -0.86 -8.26 -3.94
C ARG A 526 -2.29 -7.75 -3.79
N ARG A 527 -2.73 -7.44 -2.57
CA ARG A 527 -4.06 -6.86 -2.33
C ARG A 527 -4.20 -5.48 -2.98
N ALA A 528 -3.19 -4.64 -2.87
CA ALA A 528 -3.18 -3.32 -3.49
C ALA A 528 -3.19 -3.39 -5.03
N GLU A 529 -2.39 -4.28 -5.61
CA GLU A 529 -2.35 -4.51 -7.06
C GLU A 529 -3.68 -5.07 -7.60
N ASP A 530 -4.25 -6.08 -6.93
CA ASP A 530 -5.55 -6.66 -7.32
C ASP A 530 -6.68 -5.62 -7.26
N LEU A 531 -6.69 -4.76 -6.24
CA LEU A 531 -7.65 -3.65 -6.16
C LEU A 531 -7.48 -2.67 -7.34
N LEU A 532 -6.23 -2.32 -7.68
CA LEU A 532 -5.93 -1.39 -8.77
C LEU A 532 -6.38 -1.95 -10.13
N TYR A 533 -6.12 -3.23 -10.39
CA TYR A 533 -6.54 -3.90 -11.64
C TYR A 533 -8.05 -4.13 -11.74
N ARG A 534 -8.78 -4.14 -10.63
CA ARG A 534 -10.25 -4.17 -10.63
C ARG A 534 -10.88 -2.83 -10.98
N LEU A 535 -10.17 -1.72 -10.75
CA LEU A 535 -10.65 -0.37 -11.01
C LEU A 535 -10.22 0.16 -12.38
N LEU A 536 -9.08 -0.30 -12.90
CA LEU A 536 -8.43 0.23 -14.10
C LEU A 536 -7.94 -0.87 -15.03
N PRO A 537 -7.95 -0.65 -16.37
CA PRO A 537 -7.29 -1.54 -17.32
C PRO A 537 -5.79 -1.71 -17.00
N GLN A 538 -5.24 -2.90 -17.26
CA GLN A 538 -3.84 -3.22 -16.92
C GLN A 538 -2.81 -2.26 -17.53
N SER A 539 -3.02 -1.83 -18.77
CA SER A 539 -2.13 -0.87 -19.45
C SER A 539 -2.08 0.48 -18.72
N ILE A 540 -3.23 0.96 -18.25
CA ILE A 540 -3.37 2.23 -17.53
C ILE A 540 -2.83 2.10 -16.10
N ALA A 541 -3.14 0.98 -15.41
CA ALA A 541 -2.62 0.70 -14.08
C ALA A 541 -1.08 0.67 -14.06
N HIS A 542 -0.45 0.05 -15.06
CA HIS A 542 1.01 0.01 -15.16
C HIS A 542 1.63 1.40 -15.42
N GLN A 543 0.98 2.22 -16.25
CA GLN A 543 1.41 3.60 -16.47
C GLN A 543 1.32 4.44 -15.18
N ILE A 544 0.26 4.31 -14.39
CA ILE A 544 0.14 4.98 -13.08
C ILE A 544 1.23 4.50 -12.12
N GLN A 545 1.51 3.21 -12.06
CA GLN A 545 2.58 2.67 -11.19
C GLN A 545 3.97 3.17 -11.57
N THR A 546 4.22 3.42 -12.87
CA THR A 546 5.54 3.80 -13.37
C THR A 546 5.75 5.32 -13.38
N ARG A 547 4.72 6.09 -13.78
CA ARG A 547 4.80 7.55 -13.97
C ARG A 547 4.04 8.36 -12.90
N GLY A 548 3.16 7.74 -12.12
CA GLY A 548 2.32 8.40 -11.11
C GLY A 548 1.05 9.06 -11.64
N PHE A 549 0.91 9.25 -12.96
CA PHE A 549 -0.26 9.86 -13.62
C PHE A 549 -0.43 9.31 -15.04
N VAL A 550 -1.61 9.53 -15.63
CA VAL A 550 -1.95 9.15 -17.02
C VAL A 550 -2.58 10.34 -17.72
N ASP A 551 -2.01 10.72 -18.87
CA ASP A 551 -2.52 11.81 -19.68
C ASP A 551 -3.82 11.38 -20.41
N PRO A 552 -4.81 12.28 -20.57
CA PRO A 552 -5.98 12.00 -21.39
C PRO A 552 -5.57 11.72 -22.84
N GLU A 553 -6.12 10.65 -23.42
CA GLU A 553 -5.82 10.22 -24.79
C GLU A 553 -7.04 10.43 -25.69
N HIS A 554 -6.81 10.99 -26.87
CA HIS A 554 -7.82 11.15 -27.91
C HIS A 554 -7.88 9.91 -28.82
N TYR A 555 -9.08 9.36 -29.00
CA TYR A 555 -9.39 8.24 -29.87
C TYR A 555 -10.26 8.73 -31.02
N GLU A 556 -9.82 8.49 -32.26
CA GLU A 556 -10.49 8.97 -33.47
C GLU A 556 -11.77 8.20 -33.78
N SER A 557 -11.79 6.89 -33.47
CA SER A 557 -12.93 6.01 -33.73
C SER A 557 -13.06 4.97 -32.63
N VAL A 558 -14.20 4.99 -31.94
CA VAL A 558 -14.57 4.09 -30.84
C VAL A 558 -16.06 3.77 -30.97
N SER A 559 -16.45 2.52 -30.77
CA SER A 559 -17.86 2.13 -30.71
C SER A 559 -18.32 2.00 -29.27
N ILE A 560 -19.41 2.68 -28.94
CA ILE A 560 -20.00 2.73 -27.60
C ILE A 560 -21.42 2.16 -27.64
N LEU A 561 -21.71 1.27 -26.69
CA LEU A 561 -23.01 0.68 -26.41
C LEU A 561 -23.57 1.26 -25.11
N PHE A 562 -24.83 1.68 -25.15
CA PHE A 562 -25.68 1.86 -23.98
C PHE A 562 -26.82 0.86 -24.03
N THR A 563 -27.18 0.30 -22.87
CA THR A 563 -28.36 -0.55 -22.73
C THR A 563 -29.18 -0.14 -21.54
N ASP A 564 -30.52 -0.21 -21.62
CA ASP A 564 -31.44 0.06 -20.51
C ASP A 564 -32.50 -1.04 -20.39
N ILE A 565 -32.86 -1.38 -19.15
CA ILE A 565 -33.93 -2.35 -18.87
C ILE A 565 -35.28 -1.63 -18.84
N VAL A 566 -36.15 -1.98 -19.78
CA VAL A 566 -37.49 -1.38 -19.87
C VAL A 566 -38.31 -1.72 -18.62
N GLN A 567 -38.92 -0.68 -18.02
CA GLN A 567 -39.74 -0.78 -16.79
C GLN A 567 -38.96 -1.29 -15.56
N PHE A 568 -37.63 -1.18 -15.54
CA PHE A 568 -36.81 -1.61 -14.40
C PHE A 568 -37.31 -1.04 -13.07
N THR A 569 -37.56 0.27 -13.01
CA THR A 569 -38.05 0.98 -11.82
C THR A 569 -39.40 0.44 -11.33
N THR A 570 -40.33 0.13 -12.25
CA THR A 570 -41.65 -0.43 -11.92
C THR A 570 -41.52 -1.87 -11.43
N LEU A 571 -40.67 -2.68 -12.07
CA LEU A 571 -40.42 -4.07 -11.68
C LEU A 571 -39.72 -4.18 -10.33
N SER A 572 -38.77 -3.28 -10.04
CA SER A 572 -38.08 -3.21 -8.75
C SER A 572 -39.03 -2.75 -7.63
N ALA A 573 -39.92 -1.79 -7.90
CA ALA A 573 -40.89 -1.30 -6.92
C ALA A 573 -41.93 -2.35 -6.49
N GLU A 574 -42.30 -3.29 -7.37
CA GLU A 574 -43.22 -4.41 -7.07
C GLU A 574 -42.54 -5.66 -6.46
N SER A 575 -41.24 -5.59 -6.17
CA SER A 575 -40.46 -6.76 -5.71
C SER A 575 -40.20 -6.69 -4.20
N THR A 576 -40.24 -7.84 -3.53
CA THR A 576 -40.02 -7.98 -2.08
C THR A 576 -38.59 -7.72 -1.56
N PRO A 577 -37.49 -7.81 -2.35
CA PRO A 577 -36.15 -7.49 -1.85
C PRO A 577 -35.99 -5.99 -1.56
N LEU A 578 -35.63 -5.66 -0.31
CA LEU A 578 -35.54 -4.30 0.24
C LEU A 578 -34.33 -3.48 -0.26
N GLN A 579 -33.50 -4.02 -1.14
CA GLN A 579 -32.27 -3.35 -1.59
C GLN A 579 -31.92 -3.80 -3.00
N VAL A 580 -32.35 -3.01 -3.98
CA VAL A 580 -31.75 -3.05 -5.31
C VAL A 580 -30.78 -1.88 -5.35
N GLU A 581 -29.60 -2.03 -4.75
CA GLU A 581 -28.47 -1.14 -5.06
C GLU A 581 -28.04 -1.44 -6.49
N THR A 582 -28.62 -0.71 -7.43
CA THR A 582 -28.15 -0.73 -8.82
C THR A 582 -27.36 0.53 -9.09
N ILE A 583 -26.21 0.35 -9.74
CA ILE A 583 -25.31 1.43 -10.20
C ILE A 583 -25.92 2.17 -11.41
N GLY A 584 -27.22 2.02 -11.65
CA GLY A 584 -27.94 2.45 -12.83
C GLY A 584 -28.79 1.31 -13.41
N ASP A 585 -29.91 1.68 -14.01
CA ASP A 585 -30.76 0.87 -14.88
C ASP A 585 -30.09 0.57 -16.23
N ALA A 586 -28.94 1.20 -16.50
CA ALA A 586 -28.20 1.10 -17.74
C ALA A 586 -26.75 0.57 -17.61
N TYR A 587 -26.33 -0.23 -18.59
CA TYR A 587 -24.94 -0.66 -18.77
C TYR A 587 -24.31 0.07 -19.96
N MET A 588 -23.06 0.51 -19.78
CA MET A 588 -22.24 1.11 -20.83
C MET A 588 -21.06 0.20 -21.15
N CYS A 589 -20.80 -0.02 -22.44
CA CYS A 589 -19.63 -0.76 -22.93
C CYS A 589 -18.98 0.01 -24.08
N ALA A 590 -17.66 -0.03 -24.20
CA ALA A 590 -16.92 0.59 -25.30
C ALA A 590 -15.84 -0.36 -25.83
N SER A 591 -15.63 -0.37 -27.14
CA SER A 591 -14.51 -1.07 -27.80
C SER A 591 -13.70 -0.10 -28.66
N GLY A 592 -12.41 -0.37 -28.81
CA GLY A 592 -11.42 0.52 -29.45
C GLY A 592 -10.53 1.29 -28.46
N LEU A 593 -10.65 1.00 -27.15
CA LEU A 593 -9.87 1.63 -26.08
C LEU A 593 -9.74 0.73 -24.83
N PRO A 594 -8.70 0.94 -23.99
CA PRO A 594 -7.52 1.76 -24.27
C PRO A 594 -6.63 1.16 -25.37
N GLN A 595 -6.81 -0.13 -25.69
CA GLN A 595 -6.21 -0.75 -26.85
C GLN A 595 -7.06 -0.50 -28.09
N ARG A 596 -6.44 0.18 -29.07
CA ARG A 596 -7.04 0.45 -30.37
C ARG A 596 -7.22 -0.86 -31.12
N ASN A 597 -8.40 -1.07 -31.69
CA ASN A 597 -8.69 -2.17 -32.59
C ASN A 597 -9.47 -1.64 -33.80
N THR A 598 -9.51 -2.40 -34.89
CA THR A 598 -10.18 -2.01 -36.14
C THR A 598 -11.57 -2.63 -36.29
N PHE A 599 -12.00 -3.45 -35.33
CA PHE A 599 -13.25 -4.22 -35.37
C PHE A 599 -14.19 -3.85 -34.20
N HIS A 600 -13.97 -2.70 -33.55
CA HIS A 600 -14.73 -2.25 -32.38
C HIS A 600 -16.24 -2.26 -32.59
N ASP A 601 -16.69 -1.83 -33.76
CA ASP A 601 -18.08 -1.78 -34.20
C ASP A 601 -18.70 -3.18 -34.24
N LYS A 602 -18.00 -4.13 -34.85
CA LYS A 602 -18.44 -5.52 -35.00
C LYS A 602 -18.46 -6.25 -33.65
N GLU A 603 -17.47 -6.01 -32.80
CA GLU A 603 -17.39 -6.60 -31.46
C GLU A 603 -18.57 -6.15 -30.60
N VAL A 604 -18.83 -4.83 -30.56
CA VAL A 604 -19.93 -4.26 -29.79
C VAL A 604 -21.28 -4.73 -30.34
N ALA A 605 -21.44 -4.80 -31.67
CA ALA A 605 -22.66 -5.31 -32.28
C ALA A 605 -22.90 -6.80 -31.96
N LYS A 606 -21.87 -7.66 -32.05
CA LYS A 606 -21.96 -9.09 -31.71
C LYS A 606 -22.27 -9.31 -30.23
N LEU A 607 -21.63 -8.54 -29.35
CA LEU A 607 -21.92 -8.57 -27.92
C LEU A 607 -23.39 -8.23 -27.66
N THR A 608 -23.87 -7.13 -28.24
CA THR A 608 -25.25 -6.65 -28.05
C THR A 608 -26.27 -7.69 -28.53
N ILE A 609 -26.06 -8.29 -29.70
CA ILE A 609 -26.92 -9.36 -30.23
C ILE A 609 -26.93 -10.58 -29.29
N SER A 610 -25.78 -10.95 -28.73
CA SER A 610 -25.66 -12.08 -27.80
C SER A 610 -26.42 -11.82 -26.50
N VAL A 611 -26.30 -10.60 -25.95
CA VAL A 611 -27.03 -10.16 -24.75
C VAL A 611 -28.54 -10.18 -24.98
N MET A 612 -29.01 -9.65 -26.12
CA MET A 612 -30.43 -9.68 -26.48
C MET A 612 -30.99 -11.12 -26.54
N LYS A 613 -30.26 -12.06 -27.15
CA LYS A 613 -30.66 -13.48 -27.22
C LYS A 613 -30.74 -14.15 -25.84
N ILE A 614 -29.78 -13.87 -24.95
CA ILE A 614 -29.78 -14.42 -23.58
C ILE A 614 -31.05 -13.95 -22.85
N ILE A 615 -31.39 -12.69 -22.99
CA ILE A 615 -32.50 -12.07 -22.25
C ILE A 615 -33.86 -12.50 -22.79
N GLU A 616 -33.97 -12.76 -24.09
CA GLU A 616 -35.15 -13.41 -24.67
C GLU A 616 -35.42 -14.80 -24.07
N SER A 617 -34.36 -15.56 -23.76
CA SER A 617 -34.45 -16.89 -23.15
C SER A 617 -34.64 -16.86 -21.63
N PHE A 618 -34.29 -15.74 -20.98
CA PHE A 618 -34.35 -15.60 -19.53
C PHE A 618 -35.78 -15.53 -19.00
N ARG A 619 -36.06 -16.26 -17.92
CA ARG A 619 -37.37 -16.28 -17.23
C ARG A 619 -37.17 -16.01 -15.75
N ILE A 620 -37.96 -15.08 -15.22
CA ILE A 620 -37.95 -14.74 -13.80
C ILE A 620 -38.63 -15.87 -13.02
N LYS A 621 -37.86 -16.60 -12.19
CA LYS A 621 -38.33 -17.79 -11.46
C LYS A 621 -39.61 -17.55 -10.66
N HIS A 622 -39.76 -16.37 -10.06
CA HIS A 622 -40.88 -16.00 -9.19
C HIS A 622 -41.99 -15.20 -9.90
N LYS A 623 -41.78 -14.79 -11.17
CA LYS A 623 -42.78 -14.11 -12.02
C LYS A 623 -42.68 -14.64 -13.47
N PRO A 624 -43.05 -15.91 -13.73
CA PRO A 624 -42.85 -16.55 -15.03
C PRO A 624 -43.62 -15.91 -16.20
N GLY A 625 -44.66 -15.13 -15.91
CA GLY A 625 -45.44 -14.38 -16.90
C GLY A 625 -44.85 -13.02 -17.32
N LYS A 626 -43.86 -12.48 -16.60
CA LYS A 626 -43.19 -11.23 -16.97
C LYS A 626 -41.85 -11.53 -17.67
N ARG A 627 -41.61 -10.86 -18.81
CA ARG A 627 -40.36 -10.95 -19.56
C ARG A 627 -39.59 -9.65 -19.43
N ILE A 628 -38.27 -9.75 -19.31
CA ILE A 628 -37.37 -8.59 -19.30
C ILE A 628 -37.19 -8.14 -20.75
N GLN A 629 -37.37 -6.85 -21.00
CA GLN A 629 -37.11 -6.22 -22.28
C GLN A 629 -35.96 -5.24 -22.13
N LEU A 630 -35.12 -5.15 -23.15
CA LEU A 630 -33.96 -4.27 -23.16
C LEU A 630 -33.98 -3.36 -24.37
N ARG A 631 -33.56 -2.13 -24.16
CA ARG A 631 -33.21 -1.18 -25.21
C ARG A 631 -31.70 -1.17 -25.35
N ALA A 632 -31.22 -1.02 -26.59
CA ALA A 632 -29.79 -0.86 -26.83
C ALA A 632 -29.54 0.21 -27.89
N GLY A 633 -28.53 1.03 -27.66
CA GLY A 633 -28.06 2.08 -28.55
C GLY A 633 -26.58 1.95 -28.85
N ILE A 634 -26.20 1.99 -30.13
CA ILE A 634 -24.80 1.94 -30.55
C ILE A 634 -24.45 3.14 -31.41
N HIS A 635 -23.37 3.83 -31.07
CA HIS A 635 -22.79 4.88 -31.89
C HIS A 635 -21.27 4.75 -31.96
N THR A 636 -20.70 5.14 -33.10
CA THR A 636 -19.27 5.10 -33.37
C THR A 636 -18.78 6.49 -33.74
N GLY A 637 -17.72 6.95 -33.08
CA GLY A 637 -17.17 8.29 -33.28
C GLY A 637 -15.94 8.55 -32.41
N SER A 638 -15.43 9.78 -32.44
CA SER A 638 -14.26 10.19 -31.66
C SER A 638 -14.59 10.44 -30.20
N CYS A 639 -13.68 10.09 -29.29
CA CYS A 639 -13.82 10.39 -27.86
C CYS A 639 -12.45 10.63 -27.20
N VAL A 640 -12.48 11.30 -26.05
CA VAL A 640 -11.31 11.43 -25.17
C VAL A 640 -11.50 10.50 -23.99
N ALA A 641 -10.49 9.71 -23.65
CA ALA A 641 -10.51 8.86 -22.47
C ALA A 641 -9.39 9.23 -21.50
N GLY A 642 -9.66 9.17 -20.20
CA GLY A 642 -8.69 9.55 -19.17
C GLY A 642 -9.06 9.07 -17.77
N VAL A 643 -8.12 9.17 -16.83
CA VAL A 643 -8.32 8.76 -15.44
C VAL A 643 -8.73 9.96 -14.58
N ILE A 644 -9.85 9.85 -13.87
CA ILE A 644 -10.32 10.87 -12.93
C ILE A 644 -10.13 10.39 -11.49
N GLY A 645 -9.60 11.27 -10.63
CA GLY A 645 -9.54 11.09 -9.18
C GLY A 645 -8.19 10.55 -8.67
N VAL A 646 -7.69 11.12 -7.58
CA VAL A 646 -6.38 10.76 -6.99
C VAL A 646 -6.49 9.60 -5.99
N LYS A 647 -7.56 9.56 -5.19
CA LYS A 647 -7.79 8.52 -4.16
C LYS A 647 -8.53 7.28 -4.70
N MET A 648 -9.34 7.44 -5.76
CA MET A 648 -10.05 6.36 -6.44
C MET A 648 -10.06 6.63 -7.95
N PRO A 649 -8.98 6.28 -8.67
CA PRO A 649 -8.87 6.53 -10.09
C PRO A 649 -9.92 5.73 -10.87
N ARG A 650 -10.74 6.41 -11.68
CA ARG A 650 -11.69 5.80 -12.61
C ARG A 650 -11.33 6.15 -14.05
N TYR A 651 -11.29 5.16 -14.93
CA TYR A 651 -11.11 5.39 -16.36
C TYR A 651 -12.44 5.82 -16.98
N CYS A 652 -12.50 7.05 -17.49
CA CYS A 652 -13.72 7.71 -17.96
C CYS A 652 -13.61 8.11 -19.44
N LEU A 653 -14.77 8.16 -20.09
CA LEU A 653 -14.93 8.50 -21.51
C LEU A 653 -15.69 9.82 -21.64
N PHE A 654 -15.21 10.69 -22.53
CA PHE A 654 -15.75 12.03 -22.77
C PHE A 654 -15.92 12.29 -24.26
N GLY A 655 -16.96 13.03 -24.61
CA GLY A 655 -17.21 13.51 -25.96
C GLY A 655 -18.62 13.21 -26.46
N ASP A 656 -18.97 13.82 -27.60
CA ASP A 656 -20.29 13.72 -28.23
C ASP A 656 -20.67 12.29 -28.59
N THR A 657 -19.68 11.43 -28.81
CA THR A 657 -19.89 10.00 -29.08
C THR A 657 -20.63 9.30 -27.95
N VAL A 658 -20.30 9.62 -26.68
CA VAL A 658 -20.98 9.04 -25.50
C VAL A 658 -22.44 9.50 -25.45
N ASN A 659 -22.67 10.80 -25.64
CA ASN A 659 -24.01 11.39 -25.62
C ASN A 659 -24.89 10.84 -26.76
N THR A 660 -24.32 10.69 -27.95
CA THR A 660 -25.03 10.16 -29.12
C THR A 660 -25.37 8.68 -28.95
N ALA A 661 -24.46 7.87 -28.39
CA ALA A 661 -24.72 6.46 -28.07
C ALA A 661 -25.86 6.31 -27.05
N SER A 662 -25.84 7.11 -25.96
CA SER A 662 -26.92 7.15 -24.97
C SER A 662 -28.25 7.56 -25.60
N ARG A 663 -28.26 8.51 -26.54
CA ARG A 663 -29.48 8.89 -27.25
C ARG A 663 -30.02 7.77 -28.13
N MET A 664 -29.15 7.04 -28.84
CA MET A 664 -29.57 5.86 -29.62
C MET A 664 -30.27 4.83 -28.73
N GLU A 665 -29.83 4.66 -27.49
CA GLU A 665 -30.49 3.76 -26.53
C GLU A 665 -31.85 4.33 -26.13
N SER A 666 -31.89 5.58 -25.68
CA SER A 666 -33.11 6.19 -25.13
C SER A 666 -34.27 6.25 -26.13
N THR A 667 -33.96 6.41 -27.42
CA THR A 667 -34.96 6.42 -28.50
C THR A 667 -35.22 5.03 -29.07
N SER A 668 -34.50 4.00 -28.63
CA SER A 668 -34.66 2.64 -29.14
C SER A 668 -35.99 2.05 -28.70
N GLU A 669 -36.56 1.20 -29.56
CA GLU A 669 -37.70 0.37 -29.20
C GLU A 669 -37.27 -0.77 -28.26
N ALA A 670 -38.22 -1.23 -27.45
CA ALA A 670 -38.03 -2.37 -26.57
C ALA A 670 -37.65 -3.63 -27.39
N SER A 671 -36.64 -4.36 -26.92
CA SER A 671 -36.08 -5.55 -27.58
C SER A 671 -35.50 -5.28 -28.98
N LYS A 672 -35.12 -4.03 -29.27
CA LYS A 672 -34.44 -3.63 -30.50
C LYS A 672 -33.09 -2.98 -30.18
N ILE A 673 -32.19 -3.05 -31.17
CA ILE A 673 -30.91 -2.37 -31.16
C ILE A 673 -31.02 -1.22 -32.16
N GLN A 674 -30.89 0.01 -31.67
CA GLN A 674 -30.81 1.19 -32.52
C GLN A 674 -29.34 1.57 -32.71
N ILE A 675 -28.96 1.87 -33.94
CA ILE A 675 -27.60 2.29 -34.29
C ILE A 675 -27.64 3.60 -35.06
N SER A 676 -26.60 4.42 -34.90
CA SER A 676 -26.42 5.64 -35.70
C SER A 676 -26.06 5.33 -37.15
N GLY A 677 -26.25 6.30 -38.06
CA GLY A 677 -25.86 6.18 -39.46
C GLY A 677 -24.38 5.81 -39.66
N VAL A 678 -23.48 6.49 -38.93
CA VAL A 678 -22.03 6.20 -38.97
C VAL A 678 -21.72 4.74 -38.60
N THR A 679 -22.35 4.22 -37.55
CA THR A 679 -22.19 2.81 -37.16
C THR A 679 -22.78 1.87 -38.22
N ALA A 680 -23.91 2.23 -38.82
CA ALA A 680 -24.54 1.43 -39.87
C ALA A 680 -23.65 1.32 -41.11
N ASP A 681 -23.01 2.41 -41.53
CA ASP A 681 -22.08 2.42 -42.65
C ASP A 681 -20.87 1.50 -42.38
N MET A 682 -20.33 1.53 -41.17
CA MET A 682 -19.23 0.64 -40.77
C MET A 682 -19.64 -0.84 -40.75
N LEU A 683 -20.81 -1.15 -40.20
CA LEU A 683 -21.34 -2.52 -40.15
C LEU A 683 -21.77 -3.05 -41.52
N SER A 684 -22.15 -2.17 -42.45
CA SER A 684 -22.55 -2.54 -43.82
C SER A 684 -21.40 -3.17 -44.62
N SER A 685 -20.16 -3.01 -44.17
CA SER A 685 -18.98 -3.69 -44.74
C SER A 685 -18.99 -5.21 -44.51
N ASP A 686 -19.84 -5.71 -43.61
CA ASP A 686 -19.85 -7.11 -43.19
C ASP A 686 -21.22 -7.77 -43.44
N PRO A 687 -21.29 -8.82 -44.29
CA PRO A 687 -22.56 -9.45 -44.66
C PRO A 687 -23.23 -10.21 -43.50
N SER A 688 -22.56 -10.37 -42.36
CA SER A 688 -23.14 -11.01 -41.16
C SER A 688 -24.13 -10.12 -40.41
N PHE A 689 -24.16 -8.81 -40.69
CA PHE A 689 -25.10 -7.88 -40.08
C PHE A 689 -26.17 -7.45 -41.06
N GLN A 690 -27.43 -7.54 -40.64
CA GLN A 690 -28.57 -7.01 -41.38
C GLN A 690 -29.07 -5.76 -40.67
N VAL A 691 -28.99 -4.63 -41.36
CA VAL A 691 -29.43 -3.32 -40.86
C VAL A 691 -30.64 -2.85 -41.66
N THR A 692 -31.69 -2.41 -40.99
CA THR A 692 -32.90 -1.87 -41.61
C THR A 692 -33.07 -0.40 -41.23
N PRO A 693 -33.33 0.51 -42.20
CA PRO A 693 -33.53 1.93 -41.89
C PRO A 693 -34.82 2.12 -41.09
N ARG A 694 -34.72 2.89 -39.98
CA ARG A 694 -35.85 3.20 -39.09
C ARG A 694 -36.65 4.44 -39.52
N GLY A 695 -36.17 5.18 -40.52
CA GLY A 695 -36.71 6.48 -40.90
C GLY A 695 -36.16 7.62 -40.04
N GLU A 696 -36.69 8.83 -40.24
CA GLU A 696 -36.33 9.98 -39.43
C GLU A 696 -36.90 9.83 -38.02
N VAL A 697 -36.00 9.61 -37.05
CA VAL A 697 -36.37 9.58 -35.64
C VAL A 697 -36.09 10.97 -35.08
N TYR A 698 -37.08 11.57 -34.43
CA TYR A 698 -36.88 12.80 -33.67
C TYR A 698 -36.04 12.49 -32.43
N VAL A 699 -34.73 12.42 -32.62
CA VAL A 699 -33.77 12.40 -31.53
C VAL A 699 -33.80 13.82 -30.99
N LYS A 700 -34.61 14.03 -29.95
CA LYS A 700 -34.70 15.32 -29.26
C LYS A 700 -33.26 15.80 -29.07
N VAL A 701 -32.89 16.93 -29.67
CA VAL A 701 -31.63 17.61 -29.33
C VAL A 701 -31.83 18.17 -27.93
N VAL A 702 -31.89 17.28 -26.96
CA VAL A 702 -31.59 17.60 -25.59
C VAL A 702 -30.08 17.57 -25.59
N ILE A 703 -29.44 18.72 -25.72
CA ILE A 703 -28.17 18.90 -25.02
C ILE A 703 -28.51 18.56 -23.58
N THR A 704 -28.24 17.32 -23.16
CA THR A 704 -28.54 16.87 -21.81
C THR A 704 -27.47 17.45 -20.90
N PHE A 705 -27.52 18.76 -20.68
CA PHE A 705 -27.64 19.16 -19.30
C PHE A 705 -29.03 18.69 -18.90
N LYS A 706 -29.15 17.88 -17.84
CA LYS A 706 -30.44 17.75 -17.15
C LYS A 706 -30.76 19.14 -16.56
N CYS A 707 -31.21 20.05 -17.40
CA CYS A 707 -31.72 21.37 -17.08
C CYS A 707 -32.68 21.77 -18.20
N LEU A 708 -33.82 22.32 -17.80
CA LEU A 708 -35.02 22.52 -18.60
C LEU A 708 -34.80 23.25 -19.94
N PRO A 709 -35.75 23.14 -20.90
CA PRO A 709 -35.67 23.66 -22.28
C PRO A 709 -35.38 25.18 -22.49
N TYR A 710 -35.10 25.95 -21.44
CA TYR A 710 -35.00 27.41 -21.52
C TYR A 710 -33.63 27.98 -21.88
N PHE A 711 -32.57 27.20 -21.78
CA PHE A 711 -31.21 27.71 -21.90
C PHE A 711 -30.83 28.18 -23.32
N HIS A 712 -31.55 27.77 -24.36
CA HIS A 712 -31.20 28.07 -25.75
C HIS A 712 -31.40 29.55 -26.13
N SER A 713 -32.43 30.22 -25.60
CA SER A 713 -32.76 31.62 -25.91
C SER A 713 -31.78 32.62 -25.27
N ILE A 714 -31.25 32.27 -24.11
CA ILE A 714 -30.33 33.11 -23.32
C ILE A 714 -28.90 33.01 -23.86
N PHE A 715 -28.46 31.81 -24.26
CA PHE A 715 -27.14 31.57 -24.84
C PHE A 715 -26.92 32.35 -26.14
N HIS A 716 -27.95 32.43 -26.99
CA HIS A 716 -27.84 33.09 -28.29
C HIS A 716 -27.92 34.63 -28.22
N ARG A 717 -28.38 35.21 -27.09
CA ARG A 717 -28.45 36.66 -26.85
C ARG A 717 -27.26 37.23 -26.07
N MET A 718 -26.47 36.41 -25.38
CA MET A 718 -25.26 36.88 -24.67
C MET A 718 -23.97 36.76 -25.49
N PHE A 719 -23.95 35.93 -26.54
CA PHE A 719 -22.81 35.78 -27.47
C PHE A 719 -22.90 36.68 -28.72
N LYS A 720 -23.85 37.61 -28.75
CA LYS A 720 -23.98 38.68 -29.74
C LYS A 720 -23.97 40.00 -29.00
#